data_AF-A0A3N2AVA1-F1
#
_entry.id   AF-A0A3N2AVA1-F1
#
_cell.length_a   1.000
_cell.length_b   1.000
_cell.length_c   1.000
_cell.angle_alpha   90.00
_cell.angle_beta   90.00
_cell.angle_gamma   90.00
#
_symmetry.space_group_name_H-M   'P 1'
#
loop_
_entity.id
_entity.type
_entity.pdbx_description
1 polymer ?
#
loop_
_entity_poly.entity_id
_entity_poly.type
_entity_poly.pdbx_seq_one_letter_code
_entity_poly.pdbx_strand_id
1 'polypeptide(L)'
;MGIAAWIGATAASASRRAERTIHRLARPAAFALAPVLLRQGKALQSELVWLPEPQGTRSGVVGEGDGDPLRLLAIGDSTATGVGAEQLDETLAVQTARRLAGRRGQRVEWRIEGLEGSNAAQVLERHLPAVDDGPWDVVLLLVGANDALQLVRRGAFQRSVRAIVAGLERHVAPGGVIGLAGAPQIDTFEWLPQPIRALIGGHARSLDDALQRVAADVPRTIHLPTPAILEPSLHAADGFHPSAAGYFVWSSLIAPVIDDAIAAPRVRHGIVPPFLLERIAAAPTAAAAVAERTLRLDGGIRVERGVRAERAATARPAGAQQRPTLVPDEAAPDRTVSDAKGTTTLPGTAVRGEGDAPTGDAAADDAFDGLGLAWGMLHDAFGRDSLDDAGMPLLATVHYGTRYDNAFWDGERMVFGDGDGVVFAGFTQAVDVIGHELGHGVISSTADLVYRDQPGALNESIADVLGALVKQHALGQTADEADWLIGAGVFTEQVQGVALRSMAEPGTAYDDPVLGKDPQPGHMRDFVVTTDDLGGVHINSGIPNKAFHLAATAIGGHAWEAPGRIWMDALTGGLSATADFAAFATATVDAAIARFGDDAAETRAVRDAWAAVGVGEAPADEASPEEAIRVARTGGMLGRTRAAVLELEVIPGDDRDHLDTLVASGRLAELDGQALPDAPTWRVTVETRCDVTVAEPLLPDEVLSLFRRLLELGDAPER
;
A
#
# COMPACT_ATOMS: atom_id res chain seq x y z
N MET A 1 -38.94 21.26 -20.92
CA MET A 1 -37.75 20.97 -20.11
C MET A 1 -37.17 22.19 -19.37
N GLY A 2 -37.31 23.44 -19.84
CA GLY A 2 -36.71 24.61 -19.19
C GLY A 2 -37.27 25.04 -17.82
N ILE A 3 -38.57 24.81 -17.55
CA ILE A 3 -39.21 25.23 -16.29
C ILE A 3 -38.75 24.35 -15.11
N ALA A 4 -38.52 23.04 -15.33
CA ALA A 4 -38.06 22.12 -14.30
C ALA A 4 -36.59 22.39 -13.88
N ALA A 5 -35.74 22.77 -14.85
CA ALA A 5 -34.35 23.13 -14.58
C ALA A 5 -34.24 24.46 -13.79
N TRP A 6 -35.11 25.42 -14.08
CA TRP A 6 -35.17 26.67 -13.34
C TRP A 6 -35.68 26.48 -11.91
N ILE A 7 -36.74 25.66 -11.72
CA ILE A 7 -37.25 25.28 -10.39
C ILE A 7 -36.15 24.57 -9.56
N GLY A 8 -35.39 23.65 -10.17
CA GLY A 8 -34.27 22.95 -9.53
C GLY A 8 -33.11 23.88 -9.13
N ALA A 9 -32.75 24.85 -9.98
CA ALA A 9 -31.73 25.83 -9.68
C ALA A 9 -32.15 26.80 -8.55
N THR A 10 -33.42 27.22 -8.52
CA THR A 10 -33.97 28.00 -7.40
C THR A 10 -33.99 27.21 -6.09
N ALA A 11 -34.33 25.91 -6.12
CA ALA A 11 -34.32 25.04 -4.94
C ALA A 11 -32.89 24.82 -4.39
N ALA A 12 -31.89 24.65 -5.25
CA ALA A 12 -30.48 24.50 -4.85
C ALA A 12 -29.88 25.81 -4.29
N SER A 13 -30.31 26.96 -4.80
CA SER A 13 -29.91 28.27 -4.25
C SER A 13 -30.58 28.57 -2.90
N ALA A 14 -31.82 28.12 -2.71
CA ALA A 14 -32.53 28.17 -1.45
C ALA A 14 -31.91 27.24 -0.39
N SER A 15 -31.47 26.05 -0.80
CA SER A 15 -30.76 25.07 0.05
C SER A 15 -29.42 25.62 0.55
N ARG A 16 -28.62 26.24 -0.33
CA ARG A 16 -27.32 26.85 0.05
C ARG A 16 -27.46 28.11 0.92
N ARG A 17 -28.54 28.88 0.73
CA ARG A 17 -28.91 29.94 1.69
C ARG A 17 -29.38 29.38 3.03
N ALA A 18 -30.11 28.26 3.04
CA ALA A 18 -30.50 27.58 4.26
C ALA A 18 -29.28 27.07 5.05
N GLU A 19 -28.29 26.44 4.41
CA GLU A 19 -27.04 25.95 5.03
C GLU A 19 -26.18 27.07 5.66
N ARG A 20 -25.97 28.18 4.95
CA ARG A 20 -25.24 29.34 5.51
C ARG A 20 -25.99 30.01 6.65
N THR A 21 -27.32 29.95 6.62
CA THR A 21 -28.18 30.41 7.71
C THR A 21 -28.12 29.42 8.90
N ILE A 22 -28.07 28.11 8.66
CA ILE A 22 -27.90 27.05 9.67
C ILE A 22 -26.56 27.19 10.40
N HIS A 23 -25.44 27.49 9.72
CA HIS A 23 -24.15 27.72 10.37
C HIS A 23 -24.08 29.02 11.20
N ARG A 24 -24.77 30.08 10.77
CA ARG A 24 -24.92 31.31 11.58
C ARG A 24 -25.90 31.13 12.74
N LEU A 25 -26.86 30.23 12.60
CA LEU A 25 -27.78 29.80 13.65
C LEU A 25 -27.17 28.72 14.58
N ALA A 26 -26.10 28.02 14.20
CA ALA A 26 -25.55 26.87 14.95
C ALA A 26 -25.00 27.24 16.33
N ARG A 27 -24.35 28.40 16.48
CA ARG A 27 -23.91 28.93 17.78
C ARG A 27 -25.09 29.36 18.65
N PRO A 28 -26.03 30.21 18.17
CA PRO A 28 -27.27 30.51 18.89
C PRO A 28 -28.11 29.28 19.23
N ALA A 29 -28.20 28.30 18.33
CA ALA A 29 -28.93 27.05 18.50
C ALA A 29 -28.25 26.14 19.53
N ALA A 30 -26.91 26.06 19.55
CA ALA A 30 -26.17 25.36 20.60
C ALA A 30 -26.38 26.01 21.98
N PHE A 31 -26.40 27.35 22.06
CA PHE A 31 -26.78 28.07 23.29
C PHE A 31 -28.25 27.88 23.68
N ALA A 32 -29.17 27.85 22.70
CA ALA A 32 -30.59 27.62 22.92
C ALA A 32 -30.91 26.17 23.34
N LEU A 33 -30.12 25.20 22.85
CA LEU A 33 -30.22 23.79 23.21
C LEU A 33 -29.43 23.44 24.48
N ALA A 34 -28.52 24.29 24.96
CA ALA A 34 -27.70 24.02 26.15
C ALA A 34 -28.52 23.64 27.40
N PRO A 35 -29.66 24.27 27.73
CA PRO A 35 -30.48 23.85 28.86
C PRO A 35 -31.09 22.45 28.67
N VAL A 36 -31.49 22.12 27.43
CA VAL A 36 -32.03 20.80 27.07
C VAL A 36 -30.93 19.73 27.14
N LEU A 37 -29.75 20.02 26.58
CA LEU A 37 -28.59 19.14 26.61
C LEU A 37 -28.08 18.91 28.04
N LEU A 38 -28.04 19.94 28.88
CA LEU A 38 -27.67 19.83 30.30
C LEU A 38 -28.70 18.99 31.08
N ARG A 39 -30.00 19.16 30.80
CA ARG A 39 -31.05 18.35 31.41
C ARG A 39 -31.00 16.90 30.95
N GLN A 40 -30.80 16.66 29.65
CA GLN A 40 -30.65 15.32 29.07
C GLN A 40 -29.38 14.62 29.57
N GLY A 41 -28.25 15.33 29.65
CA GLY A 41 -27.00 14.80 30.20
C GLY A 41 -27.12 14.44 31.70
N LYS A 42 -27.83 15.26 32.48
CA LYS A 42 -28.08 14.95 33.90
C LYS A 42 -29.05 13.78 34.09
N ALA A 43 -30.07 13.66 33.24
CA ALA A 43 -31.00 12.52 33.25
C ALA A 43 -30.28 11.22 32.86
N LEU A 44 -29.45 11.27 31.81
CA LEU A 44 -28.59 10.17 31.36
C LEU A 44 -27.70 9.66 32.51
N GLN A 45 -27.06 10.57 33.26
CA GLN A 45 -26.24 10.21 34.41
C GLN A 45 -27.02 9.56 35.56
N SER A 46 -28.29 9.90 35.74
CA SER A 46 -29.13 9.33 36.81
C SER A 46 -29.82 8.01 36.44
N GLU A 47 -29.92 7.69 35.15
CA GLU A 47 -30.62 6.51 34.63
C GLU A 47 -29.68 5.39 34.16
N LEU A 48 -28.36 5.64 34.13
CA LEU A 48 -27.34 4.64 33.82
C LEU A 48 -27.36 3.51 34.85
N VAL A 49 -27.76 2.32 34.40
CA VAL A 49 -27.71 1.08 35.17
C VAL A 49 -26.27 0.58 35.17
N TRP A 50 -25.66 0.47 36.35
CA TRP A 50 -24.32 -0.09 36.49
C TRP A 50 -24.39 -1.62 36.42
N LEU A 51 -23.58 -2.21 35.54
CA LEU A 51 -23.45 -3.66 35.41
C LEU A 51 -22.09 -4.10 35.98
N PRO A 52 -22.04 -5.18 36.77
CA PRO A 52 -20.78 -5.70 37.25
C PRO A 52 -19.95 -6.29 36.10
N GLU A 53 -18.64 -6.40 36.32
CA GLU A 53 -17.80 -7.19 35.44
C GLU A 53 -18.21 -8.67 35.44
N PRO A 54 -18.07 -9.36 34.30
CA PRO A 54 -18.39 -10.78 34.18
C PRO A 54 -17.51 -11.65 35.10
N GLN A 55 -18.05 -12.79 35.54
CA GLN A 55 -17.32 -13.72 36.41
C GLN A 55 -16.26 -14.51 35.62
N GLY A 56 -15.10 -14.75 36.25
CA GLY A 56 -14.02 -15.60 35.70
C GLY A 56 -12.63 -15.03 35.98
N THR A 57 -11.62 -15.61 35.33
CA THR A 57 -10.22 -15.16 35.38
C THR A 57 -9.91 -14.35 34.13
N ARG A 58 -9.21 -13.21 34.25
CA ARG A 58 -8.83 -12.32 33.13
C ARG A 58 -7.73 -12.86 32.21
N SER A 59 -7.41 -14.14 32.32
CA SER A 59 -6.50 -14.84 31.42
C SER A 59 -6.88 -16.31 31.33
N GLY A 60 -6.53 -16.94 30.22
CA GLY A 60 -6.83 -18.34 29.98
C GLY A 60 -6.34 -18.82 28.61
N VAL A 61 -6.69 -20.06 28.28
CA VAL A 61 -6.37 -20.68 27.00
C VAL A 61 -7.65 -21.27 26.41
N VAL A 62 -7.84 -21.12 25.10
CA VAL A 62 -8.96 -21.72 24.34
C VAL A 62 -8.44 -22.46 23.12
N GLY A 63 -9.21 -23.44 22.65
CA GLY A 63 -8.85 -24.26 21.50
C GLY A 63 -8.00 -25.48 21.85
N GLU A 64 -7.72 -26.27 20.82
CA GLU A 64 -6.93 -27.50 20.88
C GLU A 64 -5.84 -27.42 19.80
N GLY A 65 -4.73 -28.13 19.99
CA GLY A 65 -3.57 -28.11 19.10
C GLY A 65 -2.26 -28.26 19.87
N ASP A 66 -1.24 -28.86 19.24
CA ASP A 66 0.02 -29.22 19.90
C ASP A 66 1.14 -28.17 19.74
N GLY A 67 0.94 -27.17 18.86
CA GLY A 67 1.91 -26.09 18.61
C GLY A 67 1.89 -24.96 19.65
N ASP A 68 2.76 -23.97 19.45
CA ASP A 68 2.81 -22.76 20.28
C ASP A 68 1.48 -21.99 20.17
N PRO A 69 0.92 -21.54 21.31
CA PRO A 69 -0.35 -20.86 21.31
C PRO A 69 -0.22 -19.45 20.72
N LEU A 70 -1.22 -19.03 19.94
CA LEU A 70 -1.37 -17.61 19.58
C LEU A 70 -1.66 -16.81 20.85
N ARG A 71 -1.00 -15.67 21.03
CA ARG A 71 -1.16 -14.81 22.19
C ARG A 71 -2.01 -13.60 21.84
N LEU A 72 -3.16 -13.47 22.50
CA LEU A 72 -4.10 -12.37 22.33
C LEU A 72 -4.20 -11.52 23.61
N LEU A 73 -3.90 -10.23 23.50
CA LEU A 73 -4.18 -9.23 24.53
C LEU A 73 -5.40 -8.41 24.14
N ALA A 74 -6.39 -8.31 25.01
CA ALA A 74 -7.40 -7.26 24.92
C ALA A 74 -7.10 -6.18 25.95
N ILE A 75 -6.94 -4.94 25.50
CA ILE A 75 -6.66 -3.79 26.36
C ILE A 75 -7.68 -2.67 26.14
N GLY A 76 -8.24 -2.09 27.21
CA GLY A 76 -9.20 -1.01 27.03
C GLY A 76 -10.16 -0.71 28.17
N ASP A 77 -11.38 -0.35 27.78
CA ASP A 77 -12.46 0.09 28.67
C ASP A 77 -13.40 -1.06 29.10
N SER A 78 -14.66 -0.75 29.41
CA SER A 78 -15.68 -1.71 29.83
C SER A 78 -15.97 -2.80 28.79
N THR A 79 -15.76 -2.53 27.50
CA THR A 79 -15.92 -3.53 26.43
C THR A 79 -14.72 -4.47 26.35
N ALA A 80 -13.52 -4.03 26.77
CA ALA A 80 -12.36 -4.91 26.93
C ALA A 80 -12.55 -5.87 28.10
N THR A 81 -13.06 -5.38 29.23
CA THR A 81 -13.36 -6.22 30.41
C THR A 81 -14.62 -7.07 30.22
N GLY A 82 -15.46 -6.73 29.22
CA GLY A 82 -16.60 -7.52 28.79
C GLY A 82 -17.88 -7.27 29.60
N VAL A 83 -18.02 -6.08 30.19
CA VAL A 83 -19.26 -5.64 30.85
C VAL A 83 -20.46 -5.85 29.91
N GLY A 84 -21.56 -6.38 30.45
CA GLY A 84 -22.75 -6.75 29.69
C GLY A 84 -22.90 -8.26 29.46
N ALA A 85 -21.84 -9.05 29.65
CA ALA A 85 -21.89 -10.51 29.76
C ALA A 85 -21.96 -10.98 31.23
N GLU A 86 -22.43 -12.21 31.46
CA GLU A 86 -22.43 -12.80 32.82
C GLU A 86 -21.10 -13.49 33.14
N GLN A 87 -20.49 -14.15 32.15
CA GLN A 87 -19.23 -14.90 32.27
C GLN A 87 -18.17 -14.36 31.31
N LEU A 88 -16.89 -14.38 31.72
CA LEU A 88 -15.78 -13.88 30.90
C LEU A 88 -15.66 -14.63 29.57
N ASP A 89 -16.06 -15.91 29.56
CA ASP A 89 -16.16 -16.76 28.39
C ASP A 89 -17.07 -16.22 27.28
N GLU A 90 -18.01 -15.34 27.63
CA GLU A 90 -18.98 -14.76 26.71
C GLU A 90 -18.57 -13.37 26.21
N THR A 91 -17.35 -12.91 26.55
CA THR A 91 -16.88 -11.57 26.22
C THR A 91 -16.19 -11.51 24.86
N LEU A 92 -16.04 -10.30 24.32
CA LEU A 92 -15.45 -10.10 23.00
C LEU A 92 -14.06 -10.73 22.86
N ALA A 93 -13.20 -10.55 23.86
CA ALA A 93 -11.84 -11.06 23.86
C ALA A 93 -11.83 -12.60 23.76
N VAL A 94 -12.57 -13.28 24.63
CA VAL A 94 -12.58 -14.76 24.68
C VAL A 94 -13.33 -15.35 23.48
N GLN A 95 -14.41 -14.73 23.03
CA GLN A 95 -15.11 -15.16 21.82
C GLN A 95 -14.25 -14.99 20.56
N THR A 96 -13.48 -13.89 20.46
CA THR A 96 -12.51 -13.69 19.38
C THR A 96 -11.39 -14.72 19.45
N ALA A 97 -10.82 -14.98 20.63
CA ALA A 97 -9.82 -16.02 20.84
C ALA A 97 -10.32 -17.41 20.40
N ARG A 98 -11.56 -17.80 20.77
CA ARG A 98 -12.16 -19.08 20.35
C ARG A 98 -12.32 -19.18 18.83
N ARG A 99 -12.68 -18.08 18.17
CA ARG A 99 -12.81 -18.04 16.72
C ARG A 99 -11.47 -18.17 16.02
N LEU A 100 -10.46 -17.45 16.48
CA LEU A 100 -9.10 -17.57 15.96
C LEU A 100 -8.57 -19.00 16.17
N ALA A 101 -8.79 -19.58 17.35
CA ALA A 101 -8.44 -20.96 17.65
C ALA A 101 -9.10 -21.95 16.69
N GLY A 102 -10.41 -21.82 16.47
CA GLY A 102 -11.16 -22.70 15.57
C GLY A 102 -10.78 -22.53 14.10
N ARG A 103 -10.43 -21.32 13.67
CA ARG A 103 -10.01 -21.04 12.28
C ARG A 103 -8.62 -21.57 11.97
N ARG A 104 -7.71 -21.51 12.94
CA ARG A 104 -6.31 -21.93 12.77
C ARG A 104 -6.01 -23.34 13.25
N GLY A 105 -6.94 -23.99 13.95
CA GLY A 105 -6.71 -25.31 14.54
C GLY A 105 -5.58 -25.30 15.58
N GLN A 106 -5.41 -24.19 16.30
CA GLN A 106 -4.35 -23.99 17.29
C GLN A 106 -4.91 -23.41 18.59
N ARG A 107 -4.16 -23.58 19.68
CA ARG A 107 -4.51 -22.95 20.97
C ARG A 107 -4.31 -21.44 20.89
N VAL A 108 -5.14 -20.70 21.63
CA VAL A 108 -5.00 -19.25 21.81
C VAL A 108 -4.93 -18.96 23.30
N GLU A 109 -3.79 -18.47 23.76
CA GLU A 109 -3.58 -17.88 25.09
C GLU A 109 -4.09 -16.44 25.05
N TRP A 110 -4.97 -16.07 25.96
CA TRP A 110 -5.57 -14.74 25.99
C TRP A 110 -5.45 -14.08 27.36
N ARG A 111 -5.32 -12.76 27.37
CA ARG A 111 -5.32 -11.92 28.56
C ARG A 111 -6.13 -10.64 28.32
N ILE A 112 -6.78 -10.16 29.38
CA ILE A 112 -7.53 -8.91 29.38
C ILE A 112 -6.90 -7.93 30.38
N GLU A 113 -6.56 -6.74 29.92
CA GLU A 113 -6.06 -5.63 30.73
C GLU A 113 -6.98 -4.41 30.58
N GLY A 114 -7.57 -3.93 31.65
CA GLY A 114 -8.53 -2.85 31.52
C GLY A 114 -9.36 -2.60 32.75
N LEU A 115 -10.08 -1.49 32.70
CA LEU A 115 -10.98 -1.06 33.76
C LEU A 115 -12.18 -0.35 33.17
N GLU A 116 -13.37 -0.69 33.66
CA GLU A 116 -14.62 -0.03 33.31
C GLU A 116 -14.50 1.51 33.43
N GLY A 117 -15.07 2.22 32.46
CA GLY A 117 -15.09 3.70 32.44
C GLY A 117 -13.78 4.37 32.00
N SER A 118 -12.73 3.61 31.67
CA SER A 118 -11.48 4.17 31.17
C SER A 118 -11.67 4.84 29.81
N ASN A 119 -11.16 6.06 29.65
CA ASN A 119 -10.97 6.69 28.34
C ASN A 119 -9.55 6.41 27.80
N ALA A 120 -9.26 6.81 26.55
CA ALA A 120 -7.96 6.52 25.94
C ALA A 120 -6.76 7.10 26.72
N ALA A 121 -6.90 8.26 27.37
CA ALA A 121 -5.82 8.83 28.18
C ALA A 121 -5.56 8.00 29.45
N GLN A 122 -6.61 7.46 30.07
CA GLN A 122 -6.48 6.61 31.24
C GLN A 122 -5.93 5.23 30.92
N VAL A 123 -6.28 4.67 29.75
CA VAL A 123 -5.68 3.43 29.24
C VAL A 123 -4.16 3.60 29.06
N LEU A 124 -3.74 4.71 28.46
CA LEU A 124 -2.33 5.06 28.29
C LEU A 124 -1.58 5.15 29.63
N GLU A 125 -2.17 5.82 30.63
CA GLU A 125 -1.49 6.08 31.90
C GLU A 125 -1.51 4.89 32.86
N ARG A 126 -2.55 4.05 32.84
CA ARG A 126 -2.80 3.06 33.90
C ARG A 126 -2.68 1.61 33.45
N HIS A 127 -3.08 1.31 32.22
CA HIS A 127 -3.21 -0.07 31.74
C HIS A 127 -2.03 -0.49 30.88
N LEU A 128 -1.58 0.40 30.00
CA LEU A 128 -0.40 0.15 29.18
C LEU A 128 0.85 -0.22 30.01
N PRO A 129 1.16 0.43 31.15
CA PRO A 129 2.31 0.06 31.97
C PRO A 129 2.22 -1.31 32.67
N ALA A 130 1.05 -1.94 32.70
CA ALA A 130 0.82 -3.26 33.31
C ALA A 130 0.90 -4.42 32.28
N VAL A 131 1.20 -4.09 31.03
CA VAL A 131 1.43 -5.06 29.94
C VAL A 131 2.86 -5.58 30.06
N ASP A 132 3.03 -6.59 30.91
CA ASP A 132 4.35 -7.11 31.31
C ASP A 132 4.73 -8.40 30.56
N ASP A 133 3.71 -9.17 30.14
CA ASP A 133 3.90 -10.43 29.41
C ASP A 133 3.92 -10.13 27.92
N GLY A 134 4.96 -10.51 27.19
CA GLY A 134 5.06 -10.35 25.74
C GLY A 134 6.10 -11.32 25.16
N PRO A 135 6.11 -11.54 23.83
CA PRO A 135 5.35 -10.79 22.83
C PRO A 135 3.93 -11.34 22.57
N TRP A 136 3.02 -10.46 22.10
CA TRP A 136 1.63 -10.76 21.72
C TRP A 136 1.46 -10.82 20.19
N ASP A 137 0.78 -11.82 19.67
CA ASP A 137 0.47 -11.93 18.24
C ASP A 137 -0.72 -11.04 17.85
N VAL A 138 -1.63 -10.80 18.79
CA VAL A 138 -2.82 -9.98 18.59
C VAL A 138 -3.00 -9.05 19.77
N VAL A 139 -3.16 -7.75 19.51
CA VAL A 139 -3.60 -6.79 20.52
C VAL A 139 -4.89 -6.13 20.07
N LEU A 140 -5.96 -6.27 20.84
CA LEU A 140 -7.23 -5.58 20.64
C LEU A 140 -7.28 -4.35 21.54
N LEU A 141 -7.27 -3.16 20.96
CA LEU A 141 -7.45 -1.91 21.70
C LEU A 141 -8.91 -1.47 21.62
N LEU A 142 -9.60 -1.45 22.77
CA LEU A 142 -11.01 -1.08 22.89
C LEU A 142 -11.16 0.23 23.67
N VAL A 143 -11.34 1.32 22.93
CA VAL A 143 -11.52 2.68 23.47
C VAL A 143 -12.48 3.47 22.57
N GLY A 144 -12.97 4.62 23.04
CA GLY A 144 -13.78 5.52 22.23
C GLY A 144 -15.23 5.69 22.72
N ALA A 145 -15.79 4.71 23.44
CA ALA A 145 -17.13 4.84 24.02
C ALA A 145 -17.15 5.91 25.12
N ASN A 146 -16.25 5.78 26.11
CA ASN A 146 -16.10 6.75 27.20
C ASN A 146 -15.59 8.11 26.68
N ASP A 147 -14.71 8.11 25.69
CA ASP A 147 -14.21 9.33 25.06
C ASP A 147 -15.35 10.11 24.37
N ALA A 148 -16.27 9.42 23.70
CA ALA A 148 -17.44 10.03 23.09
C ALA A 148 -18.42 10.60 24.14
N LEU A 149 -18.70 9.84 25.21
CA LEU A 149 -19.56 10.28 26.31
C LEU A 149 -18.97 11.48 27.08
N GLN A 150 -17.65 11.50 27.24
CA GLN A 150 -16.91 12.58 27.92
C GLN A 150 -16.60 13.77 26.98
N LEU A 151 -17.01 13.70 25.72
CA LEU A 151 -16.76 14.72 24.69
C LEU A 151 -15.26 15.07 24.56
N VAL A 152 -14.41 14.06 24.62
CA VAL A 152 -12.96 14.22 24.48
C VAL A 152 -12.66 14.79 23.10
N ARG A 153 -11.90 15.90 23.05
CA ARG A 153 -11.54 16.52 21.77
C ARG A 153 -10.86 15.50 20.87
N ARG A 154 -11.32 15.36 19.62
CA ARG A 154 -10.76 14.45 18.61
C ARG A 154 -9.23 14.44 18.56
N GLY A 155 -8.60 15.62 18.58
CA GLY A 155 -7.13 15.72 18.57
C GLY A 155 -6.45 15.19 19.84
N ALA A 156 -7.09 15.30 21.00
CA ALA A 156 -6.57 14.71 22.24
C ALA A 156 -6.72 13.19 22.23
N PHE A 157 -7.89 12.69 21.83
CA PHE A 157 -8.13 11.26 21.64
C PHE A 157 -7.13 10.63 20.67
N GLN A 158 -6.95 11.22 19.48
CA GLN A 158 -6.00 10.72 18.49
C GLN A 158 -4.57 10.67 19.02
N ARG A 159 -4.14 11.66 19.83
CA ARG A 159 -2.81 11.64 20.47
C ARG A 159 -2.69 10.51 21.50
N SER A 160 -3.69 10.31 22.34
CA SER A 160 -3.69 9.22 23.33
C SER A 160 -3.64 7.85 22.64
N VAL A 161 -4.46 7.63 21.61
CA VAL A 161 -4.44 6.37 20.85
C VAL A 161 -3.08 6.13 20.20
N ARG A 162 -2.48 7.14 19.55
CA ARG A 162 -1.13 7.00 18.97
C ARG A 162 -0.08 6.64 20.01
N ALA A 163 -0.14 7.27 21.19
CA ALA A 163 0.79 6.97 22.27
C ALA A 163 0.59 5.55 22.83
N ILE A 164 -0.66 5.08 22.90
CA ILE A 164 -0.97 3.69 23.29
C ILE A 164 -0.38 2.72 22.27
N VAL A 165 -0.67 2.93 20.98
CA VAL A 165 -0.19 2.06 19.90
C VAL A 165 1.33 1.99 19.89
N ALA A 166 2.02 3.15 19.94
CA ALA A 166 3.49 3.19 20.01
C ALA A 166 4.05 2.49 21.26
N GLY A 167 3.32 2.55 22.38
CA GLY A 167 3.67 1.81 23.59
C GLY A 167 3.55 0.30 23.42
N LEU A 168 2.43 -0.15 22.83
CA LEU A 168 2.10 -1.55 22.58
C LEU A 168 2.99 -2.21 21.52
N GLU A 169 3.49 -1.46 20.54
CA GLU A 169 4.36 -1.96 19.46
C GLU A 169 5.57 -2.74 19.99
N ARG A 170 6.09 -2.36 21.15
CA ARG A 170 7.23 -3.03 21.81
C ARG A 170 6.88 -4.38 22.43
N HIS A 171 5.60 -4.66 22.61
CA HIS A 171 5.06 -5.89 23.18
C HIS A 171 4.41 -6.78 22.11
N VAL A 172 4.37 -6.35 20.84
CA VAL A 172 3.78 -7.12 19.74
C VAL A 172 4.85 -7.99 19.07
N ALA A 173 4.51 -9.26 18.81
CA ALA A 173 5.39 -10.22 18.16
C ALA A 173 5.77 -9.79 16.73
N PRO A 174 6.91 -10.26 16.20
CA PRO A 174 7.20 -10.17 14.77
C PRO A 174 6.04 -10.80 13.97
N GLY A 175 5.37 -10.02 13.12
CA GLY A 175 4.17 -10.45 12.38
C GLY A 175 2.84 -10.32 13.14
N GLY A 176 2.84 -9.88 14.41
CA GLY A 176 1.62 -9.61 15.16
C GLY A 176 0.94 -8.30 14.77
N VAL A 177 -0.34 -8.16 15.14
CA VAL A 177 -1.20 -7.03 14.74
C VAL A 177 -1.84 -6.31 15.93
N ILE A 178 -2.04 -5.00 15.79
CA ILE A 178 -2.80 -4.16 16.73
C ILE A 178 -4.14 -3.81 16.07
N GLY A 179 -5.23 -4.41 16.53
CA GLY A 179 -6.59 -4.10 16.11
C GLY A 179 -7.21 -2.97 16.93
N LEU A 180 -7.52 -1.84 16.30
CA LEU A 180 -8.27 -0.74 16.88
C LEU A 180 -9.77 -1.01 16.71
N ALA A 181 -10.45 -1.41 17.77
CA ALA A 181 -11.90 -1.59 17.74
C ALA A 181 -12.59 -0.23 17.53
N GLY A 182 -13.45 -0.15 16.52
CA GLY A 182 -14.12 1.10 16.16
C GLY A 182 -14.99 1.67 17.28
N ALA A 183 -15.20 2.98 17.27
CA ALA A 183 -16.06 3.62 18.26
C ALA A 183 -17.54 3.21 18.06
N PRO A 184 -18.33 3.09 19.13
CA PRO A 184 -19.72 2.62 19.03
C PRO A 184 -20.62 3.59 18.25
N GLN A 185 -21.58 3.03 17.52
CA GLN A 185 -22.57 3.80 16.75
C GLN A 185 -23.72 4.30 17.65
N ILE A 186 -23.40 5.24 18.56
CA ILE A 186 -24.32 5.74 19.61
C ILE A 186 -25.59 6.38 19.02
N ASP A 187 -25.56 6.82 17.77
CA ASP A 187 -26.75 7.35 17.07
C ASP A 187 -27.84 6.31 16.82
N THR A 188 -27.51 5.03 16.94
CA THR A 188 -28.48 3.92 16.84
C THR A 188 -29.25 3.66 18.13
N PHE A 189 -28.86 4.26 19.25
CA PHE A 189 -29.48 4.01 20.55
C PHE A 189 -30.83 4.72 20.65
N GLU A 190 -31.92 3.97 20.44
CA GLU A 190 -33.28 4.53 20.38
C GLU A 190 -33.75 5.19 21.68
N TRP A 191 -33.24 4.71 22.82
CA TRP A 191 -33.56 5.25 24.14
C TRP A 191 -32.92 6.62 24.39
N LEU A 192 -31.87 6.99 23.65
CA LEU A 192 -31.21 8.28 23.81
C LEU A 192 -32.01 9.37 23.06
N PRO A 193 -32.54 10.39 23.75
CA PRO A 193 -33.41 11.37 23.11
C PRO A 193 -32.63 12.31 22.16
N GLN A 194 -33.33 12.88 21.19
CA GLN A 194 -32.77 14.01 20.44
C GLN A 194 -32.78 15.28 21.30
N PRO A 195 -31.79 16.19 21.17
CA PRO A 195 -30.67 16.17 20.23
C PRO A 195 -29.37 15.51 20.73
N ILE A 196 -29.30 15.07 22.00
CA ILE A 196 -28.05 14.53 22.58
C ILE A 196 -27.57 13.28 21.83
N ARG A 197 -28.49 12.46 21.31
CA ARG A 197 -28.15 11.31 20.45
C ARG A 197 -27.40 11.68 19.19
N ALA A 198 -27.89 12.67 18.43
CA ALA A 198 -27.20 13.13 17.23
C ALA A 198 -25.83 13.75 17.55
N LEU A 199 -25.72 14.45 18.68
CA LEU A 199 -24.48 15.09 19.11
C LEU A 199 -23.41 14.06 19.51
N ILE A 200 -23.74 13.14 20.41
CA ILE A 200 -22.80 12.10 20.86
C ILE A 200 -22.49 11.13 19.72
N GLY A 201 -23.49 10.70 18.95
CA GLY A 201 -23.27 9.82 17.79
C GLY A 201 -22.41 10.46 16.70
N GLY A 202 -22.62 11.74 16.40
CA GLY A 202 -21.75 12.49 15.48
C GLY A 202 -20.32 12.64 16.02
N HIS A 203 -20.17 12.81 17.33
CA HIS A 203 -18.85 12.86 17.94
C HIS A 203 -18.15 11.50 17.95
N ALA A 204 -18.86 10.41 18.28
CA ALA A 204 -18.35 9.04 18.25
C ALA A 204 -17.85 8.67 16.85
N ARG A 205 -18.60 8.99 15.79
CA ARG A 205 -18.12 8.84 14.40
C ARG A 205 -16.83 9.63 14.14
N SER A 206 -16.76 10.87 14.61
CA SER A 206 -15.53 11.65 14.48
C SER A 206 -14.33 11.08 15.27
N LEU A 207 -14.57 10.30 16.32
CA LEU A 207 -13.52 9.57 17.04
C LEU A 207 -13.16 8.28 16.30
N ASP A 208 -14.14 7.58 15.72
CA ASP A 208 -13.90 6.43 14.85
C ASP A 208 -13.07 6.81 13.62
N ASP A 209 -13.37 7.94 12.98
CA ASP A 209 -12.54 8.52 11.91
C ASP A 209 -11.09 8.75 12.37
N ALA A 210 -10.87 8.99 13.66
CA ALA A 210 -9.54 9.16 14.22
C ALA A 210 -8.85 7.81 14.45
N LEU A 211 -9.57 6.77 14.87
CA LEU A 211 -9.07 5.40 14.95
C LEU A 211 -8.67 4.88 13.56
N GLN A 212 -9.53 5.05 12.55
CA GLN A 212 -9.23 4.68 11.16
C GLN A 212 -7.97 5.38 10.64
N ARG A 213 -7.80 6.68 10.94
CA ARG A 213 -6.57 7.42 10.60
C ARG A 213 -5.34 6.96 11.37
N VAL A 214 -5.47 6.52 12.62
CA VAL A 214 -4.31 5.94 13.34
C VAL A 214 -3.95 4.59 12.73
N ALA A 215 -4.93 3.73 12.43
CA ALA A 215 -4.68 2.45 11.78
C ALA A 215 -4.05 2.60 10.38
N ALA A 216 -4.46 3.61 9.60
CA ALA A 216 -3.86 3.87 8.30
C ALA A 216 -2.41 4.38 8.38
N ASP A 217 -2.07 5.11 9.46
CA ASP A 217 -0.78 5.79 9.59
C ASP A 217 0.29 4.96 10.34
N VAL A 218 -0.09 3.87 11.02
CA VAL A 218 0.82 3.12 11.89
C VAL A 218 0.96 1.68 11.40
N PRO A 219 2.18 1.19 11.11
CA PRO A 219 2.42 -0.17 10.64
C PRO A 219 1.83 -1.22 11.60
N ARG A 220 1.39 -2.36 11.04
CA ARG A 220 0.79 -3.49 11.79
C ARG A 220 -0.45 -3.12 12.61
N THR A 221 -1.03 -1.93 12.41
CA THR A 221 -2.25 -1.49 13.07
C THR A 221 -3.40 -1.52 12.08
N ILE A 222 -4.53 -2.13 12.46
CA ILE A 222 -5.73 -2.25 11.63
C ILE A 222 -6.93 -1.67 12.35
N HIS A 223 -7.88 -1.10 11.60
CA HIS A 223 -9.17 -0.73 12.16
C HIS A 223 -10.10 -1.94 12.10
N LEU A 224 -10.78 -2.22 13.21
CA LEU A 224 -11.71 -3.32 13.33
C LEU A 224 -13.14 -2.77 13.41
N PRO A 225 -14.07 -3.30 12.58
CA PRO A 225 -15.44 -2.80 12.54
C PRO A 225 -16.16 -3.04 13.87
N THR A 226 -17.02 -2.08 14.23
CA THR A 226 -17.92 -2.19 15.38
C THR A 226 -19.37 -2.27 14.88
N PRO A 227 -20.12 -3.33 15.24
CA PRO A 227 -21.47 -3.53 14.73
C PRO A 227 -22.42 -2.44 15.21
N ALA A 228 -23.37 -2.08 14.35
CA ALA A 228 -24.57 -1.37 14.77
C ALA A 228 -25.46 -2.35 15.55
N ILE A 229 -25.59 -2.15 16.86
CA ILE A 229 -26.46 -2.98 17.69
C ILE A 229 -27.89 -2.43 17.56
N LEU A 230 -28.64 -2.95 16.58
CA LEU A 230 -30.01 -2.50 16.30
C LEU A 230 -31.06 -3.32 17.05
N GLU A 231 -30.75 -4.57 17.36
CA GLU A 231 -31.67 -5.46 18.07
C GLU A 231 -31.53 -5.32 19.59
N PRO A 232 -32.63 -5.15 20.35
CA PRO A 232 -32.58 -5.06 21.81
C PRO A 232 -31.94 -6.29 22.49
N SER A 233 -32.05 -7.47 21.89
CA SER A 233 -31.46 -8.74 22.37
C SER A 233 -29.92 -8.73 22.37
N LEU A 234 -29.31 -7.86 21.56
CA LEU A 234 -27.87 -7.71 21.45
C LEU A 234 -27.30 -6.68 22.45
N HIS A 235 -28.16 -5.96 23.18
CA HIS A 235 -27.77 -5.12 24.31
C HIS A 235 -27.95 -5.86 25.64
N ALA A 236 -27.10 -5.52 26.60
CA ALA A 236 -27.27 -5.89 27.99
C ALA A 236 -28.46 -5.13 28.63
N ALA A 237 -28.77 -5.45 29.88
CA ALA A 237 -29.91 -4.87 30.60
C ALA A 237 -29.83 -3.34 30.78
N ASP A 238 -28.66 -2.74 30.60
CA ASP A 238 -28.45 -1.29 30.64
C ASP A 238 -28.75 -0.58 29.31
N GLY A 239 -29.03 -1.33 28.24
CA GLY A 239 -29.30 -0.79 26.90
C GLY A 239 -28.10 -0.10 26.24
N PHE A 240 -26.89 -0.25 26.78
CA PHE A 240 -25.67 0.40 26.31
C PHE A 240 -24.57 -0.60 25.97
N HIS A 241 -24.26 -1.51 26.89
CA HIS A 241 -23.21 -2.51 26.65
C HIS A 241 -23.73 -3.65 25.77
N PRO A 242 -22.86 -4.30 24.97
CA PRO A 242 -23.24 -5.52 24.28
C PRO A 242 -23.59 -6.65 25.27
N SER A 243 -24.62 -7.43 24.96
CA SER A 243 -24.87 -8.71 25.66
C SER A 243 -23.87 -9.78 25.18
N ALA A 244 -23.90 -10.97 25.79
CA ALA A 244 -23.18 -12.15 25.28
C ALA A 244 -23.43 -12.40 23.78
N ALA A 245 -24.67 -12.21 23.32
CA ALA A 245 -25.04 -12.33 21.91
C ALA A 245 -24.46 -11.17 21.06
N GLY A 246 -24.45 -9.95 21.61
CA GLY A 246 -23.80 -8.80 20.97
C GLY A 246 -22.30 -9.02 20.76
N TYR A 247 -21.59 -9.52 21.78
CA TYR A 247 -20.18 -9.90 21.67
C TYR A 247 -19.93 -11.06 20.71
N PHE A 248 -20.89 -11.99 20.58
CA PHE A 248 -20.81 -13.07 19.59
C PHE A 248 -20.87 -12.56 18.15
N VAL A 249 -21.75 -11.60 17.88
CA VAL A 249 -21.85 -10.93 16.57
C VAL A 249 -20.61 -10.07 16.32
N TRP A 250 -20.13 -9.33 17.31
CA TRP A 250 -18.96 -8.50 17.13
C TRP A 250 -17.71 -9.34 16.85
N SER A 251 -17.48 -10.41 17.62
CA SER A 251 -16.35 -11.32 17.39
C SER A 251 -16.40 -11.99 16.01
N SER A 252 -17.58 -12.28 15.44
CA SER A 252 -17.68 -12.86 14.09
C SER A 252 -17.32 -11.88 12.98
N LEU A 253 -17.40 -10.56 13.24
CA LEU A 253 -16.95 -9.53 12.31
C LEU A 253 -15.44 -9.31 12.37
N ILE A 254 -14.88 -9.26 13.58
CA ILE A 254 -13.46 -8.88 13.75
C ILE A 254 -12.51 -10.07 13.63
N ALA A 255 -12.91 -11.29 14.04
CA ALA A 255 -12.02 -12.44 14.04
C ALA A 255 -11.50 -12.81 12.64
N PRO A 256 -12.32 -12.78 11.55
CA PRO A 256 -11.80 -12.99 10.20
C PRO A 256 -10.81 -11.89 9.77
N VAL A 257 -11.10 -10.62 10.08
CA VAL A 257 -10.21 -9.51 9.73
C VAL A 257 -8.88 -9.61 10.46
N ILE A 258 -8.90 -10.01 11.74
CA ILE A 258 -7.71 -10.26 12.53
C ILE A 258 -6.95 -11.47 12.00
N ASP A 259 -7.65 -12.57 11.72
CA ASP A 259 -7.07 -13.79 11.17
C ASP A 259 -6.39 -13.52 9.83
N ASP A 260 -7.07 -12.77 8.96
CA ASP A 260 -6.58 -12.30 7.67
C ASP A 260 -5.46 -11.29 7.82
N ALA A 261 -5.34 -10.54 8.93
CA ALA A 261 -4.28 -9.57 9.17
C ALA A 261 -3.00 -10.21 9.77
N ILE A 262 -3.17 -11.23 10.60
CA ILE A 262 -2.08 -12.10 11.07
C ILE A 262 -1.67 -13.06 9.95
N ALA A 263 -2.61 -13.40 9.05
CA ALA A 263 -2.33 -14.09 7.79
C ALA A 263 -2.00 -13.13 6.64
N ALA A 264 -2.09 -11.80 6.85
CA ALA A 264 -2.11 -10.86 5.73
C ALA A 264 -0.79 -10.97 5.02
N PRO A 265 -0.82 -11.31 3.72
CA PRO A 265 0.36 -11.36 2.93
C PRO A 265 1.03 -10.01 2.97
N ARG A 266 2.32 -10.05 3.25
CA ARG A 266 3.23 -8.99 2.89
C ARG A 266 3.25 -8.93 1.33
N VAL A 267 3.84 -7.88 0.75
CA VAL A 267 3.61 -7.53 -0.67
C VAL A 267 3.87 -8.70 -1.61
N ARG A 268 2.87 -9.07 -2.43
CA ARG A 268 3.04 -10.07 -3.49
C ARG A 268 3.51 -9.43 -4.81
N HIS A 269 4.77 -9.57 -5.19
CA HIS A 269 5.32 -9.18 -6.51
C HIS A 269 5.50 -10.42 -7.37
N GLY A 270 5.19 -10.42 -8.65
CA GLY A 270 5.22 -11.66 -9.43
C GLY A 270 5.69 -11.42 -10.85
N ILE A 271 6.64 -12.24 -11.28
CA ILE A 271 7.47 -12.04 -12.47
C ILE A 271 6.68 -12.05 -13.79
N VAL A 272 5.60 -12.83 -13.87
CA VAL A 272 4.77 -12.93 -15.08
C VAL A 272 3.70 -11.85 -15.03
N PRO A 273 3.74 -10.87 -15.95
CA PRO A 273 2.81 -9.75 -15.92
C PRO A 273 1.39 -10.19 -16.35
N PRO A 274 0.32 -9.57 -15.82
CA PRO A 274 -1.05 -9.99 -16.09
C PRO A 274 -1.42 -9.99 -17.58
N PHE A 275 -0.93 -9.00 -18.34
CA PHE A 275 -1.24 -8.90 -19.78
C PHE A 275 -0.75 -10.11 -20.57
N LEU A 276 0.34 -10.76 -20.12
CA LEU A 276 0.89 -11.94 -20.79
C LEU A 276 0.00 -13.16 -20.54
N LEU A 277 -0.42 -13.36 -19.29
CA LEU A 277 -1.37 -14.41 -18.94
C LEU A 277 -2.75 -14.19 -19.61
N GLU A 278 -3.20 -12.94 -19.73
CA GLU A 278 -4.44 -12.59 -20.42
C GLU A 278 -4.38 -12.92 -21.92
N ARG A 279 -3.23 -12.67 -22.57
CA ARG A 279 -2.98 -13.06 -23.95
C ARG A 279 -3.03 -14.58 -24.14
N ILE A 280 -2.36 -15.32 -23.25
CA ILE A 280 -2.36 -16.79 -23.28
C ILE A 280 -3.77 -17.34 -23.04
N ALA A 281 -4.51 -16.77 -22.08
CA ALA A 281 -5.89 -17.14 -21.76
C ALA A 281 -6.86 -16.88 -22.92
N ALA A 282 -6.63 -15.82 -23.70
CA ALA A 282 -7.44 -15.48 -24.87
C ALA A 282 -7.13 -16.33 -26.11
N ALA A 283 -5.97 -16.99 -26.14
CA ALA A 283 -5.55 -17.81 -27.28
C ALA A 283 -6.23 -19.20 -27.25
N PRO A 284 -6.57 -19.81 -28.39
CA PRO A 284 -7.19 -21.14 -28.44
C PRO A 284 -6.14 -22.26 -28.27
N THR A 285 -5.39 -22.24 -27.17
CA THR A 285 -4.29 -23.18 -26.88
C THR A 285 -4.55 -24.02 -25.63
N ALA A 286 -3.76 -25.09 -25.44
CA ALA A 286 -3.84 -25.92 -24.24
C ALA A 286 -3.43 -25.17 -22.95
N ALA A 287 -2.63 -24.10 -23.09
CA ALA A 287 -2.16 -23.25 -22.01
C ALA A 287 -3.24 -22.29 -21.47
N ALA A 288 -4.26 -21.97 -22.28
CA ALA A 288 -5.27 -20.97 -21.93
C ALA A 288 -5.97 -21.23 -20.60
N ALA A 289 -6.41 -22.47 -20.35
CA ALA A 289 -7.08 -22.84 -19.11
C ALA A 289 -6.16 -22.83 -17.88
N VAL A 290 -4.85 -22.90 -18.09
CA VAL A 290 -3.84 -22.79 -17.03
C VAL A 290 -3.62 -21.31 -16.72
N ALA A 291 -3.38 -20.49 -17.73
CA ALA A 291 -3.25 -19.03 -17.59
C ALA A 291 -4.48 -18.39 -16.93
N GLU A 292 -5.70 -18.79 -17.28
CA GLU A 292 -6.93 -18.34 -16.58
C GLU A 292 -6.95 -18.70 -15.08
N ARG A 293 -6.39 -19.86 -14.71
CA ARG A 293 -6.32 -20.30 -13.32
C ARG A 293 -5.27 -19.51 -12.56
N THR A 294 -4.09 -19.32 -13.16
CA THR A 294 -3.02 -18.46 -12.63
C THR A 294 -3.57 -17.05 -12.40
N LEU A 295 -4.24 -16.44 -13.39
CA LEU A 295 -4.88 -15.12 -13.24
C LEU A 295 -5.88 -15.03 -12.09
N ARG A 296 -6.64 -16.11 -11.82
CA ARG A 296 -7.57 -16.16 -10.69
C ARG A 296 -6.84 -16.27 -9.35
N LEU A 297 -5.80 -17.10 -9.26
CA LEU A 297 -4.95 -17.21 -8.06
C LEU A 297 -4.25 -15.88 -7.75
N ASP A 298 -3.80 -15.19 -8.79
CA ASP A 298 -3.12 -13.88 -8.71
C ASP A 298 -4.11 -12.72 -8.43
N GLY A 299 -5.42 -12.99 -8.40
CA GLY A 299 -6.44 -11.96 -8.17
C GLY A 299 -6.24 -11.19 -6.87
N GLY A 300 -5.85 -11.88 -5.79
CA GLY A 300 -5.54 -11.25 -4.50
C GLY A 300 -4.32 -10.34 -4.58
N ILE A 301 -3.27 -10.79 -5.27
CA ILE A 301 -2.02 -10.06 -5.50
C ILE A 301 -2.30 -8.70 -6.15
N ARG A 302 -3.14 -8.66 -7.18
CA ARG A 302 -3.44 -7.42 -7.93
C ARG A 302 -4.26 -6.41 -7.14
N VAL A 303 -5.24 -6.88 -6.36
CA VAL A 303 -6.09 -6.00 -5.53
C VAL A 303 -5.27 -5.36 -4.42
N GLU A 304 -4.38 -6.12 -3.78
CA GLU A 304 -3.47 -5.63 -2.73
C GLU A 304 -2.55 -4.50 -3.26
N ARG A 305 -1.94 -4.69 -4.44
CA ARG A 305 -1.10 -3.67 -5.10
C ARG A 305 -1.88 -2.37 -5.37
N GLY A 306 -3.08 -2.48 -5.92
CA GLY A 306 -3.93 -1.32 -6.25
C GLY A 306 -4.27 -0.47 -5.03
N VAL A 307 -4.71 -1.11 -3.94
CA VAL A 307 -5.12 -0.44 -2.70
C VAL A 307 -3.93 0.25 -2.01
N ARG A 308 -2.74 -0.38 -1.99
CA ARG A 308 -1.56 0.24 -1.39
C ARG A 308 -1.05 1.42 -2.22
N ALA A 309 -1.02 1.30 -3.55
CA ALA A 309 -0.61 2.40 -4.41
C ALA A 309 -1.49 3.65 -4.19
N GLU A 310 -2.80 3.46 -4.00
CA GLU A 310 -3.72 4.53 -3.66
C GLU A 310 -3.45 5.15 -2.28
N ARG A 311 -3.14 4.32 -1.27
CA ARG A 311 -2.79 4.80 0.08
C ARG A 311 -1.46 5.55 0.10
N ALA A 312 -0.44 5.04 -0.57
CA ALA A 312 0.90 5.62 -0.60
C ALA A 312 0.94 6.93 -1.39
N ALA A 313 0.16 7.05 -2.49
CA ALA A 313 -0.01 8.32 -3.21
C ALA A 313 -0.64 9.44 -2.36
N THR A 314 -1.31 9.09 -1.25
CA THR A 314 -1.91 10.04 -0.30
C THR A 314 -1.10 10.24 0.98
N ALA A 315 -0.01 9.48 1.17
CA ALA A 315 0.84 9.55 2.35
C ALA A 315 1.92 10.64 2.19
N ARG A 316 2.23 11.37 3.27
CA ARG A 316 3.38 12.29 3.27
C ARG A 316 4.68 11.48 3.34
N PRO A 317 5.76 11.89 2.64
CA PRO A 317 7.03 11.18 2.69
C PRO A 317 7.53 11.08 4.13
N ALA A 318 7.77 9.86 4.60
CA ALA A 318 8.46 9.60 5.85
C ALA A 318 9.95 9.91 5.66
N GLY A 319 10.54 10.64 6.62
CA GLY A 319 11.95 11.00 6.58
C GLY A 319 12.85 9.76 6.61
N ALA A 320 13.93 9.81 5.81
CA ALA A 320 14.95 8.78 5.71
C ALA A 320 15.41 8.26 7.09
N GLN A 321 15.29 6.96 7.31
CA GLN A 321 15.95 6.28 8.42
C GLN A 321 17.43 6.01 8.08
N GLN A 322 18.24 5.97 9.13
CA GLN A 322 19.70 6.19 9.13
C GLN A 322 20.52 5.06 8.50
N ARG A 323 21.76 5.44 8.12
CA ARG A 323 22.87 4.64 7.57
C ARG A 323 23.16 3.32 8.32
N PRO A 324 23.74 2.31 7.64
CA PRO A 324 23.94 0.97 8.16
C PRO A 324 24.89 0.89 9.37
N THR A 325 24.56 -0.03 10.28
CA THR A 325 25.48 -0.70 11.19
C THR A 325 26.45 -1.59 10.42
N LEU A 326 27.71 -1.66 10.85
CA LEU A 326 28.71 -2.59 10.31
C LEU A 326 28.16 -4.03 10.29
N VAL A 327 28.08 -4.63 9.10
CA VAL A 327 27.82 -6.07 8.94
C VAL A 327 28.99 -6.83 9.57
N PRO A 328 28.73 -7.81 10.45
CA PRO A 328 29.79 -8.66 10.99
C PRO A 328 30.50 -9.43 9.86
N ASP A 329 31.83 -9.54 9.92
CA ASP A 329 32.64 -10.35 8.98
C ASP A 329 32.23 -11.85 8.94
N GLU A 330 31.33 -12.29 9.83
CA GLU A 330 30.83 -13.67 9.95
C GLU A 330 29.35 -13.83 9.55
N ALA A 331 28.71 -12.82 8.94
CA ALA A 331 27.33 -12.94 8.47
C ALA A 331 27.20 -14.09 7.45
N ALA A 332 26.12 -14.87 7.56
CA ALA A 332 25.84 -16.02 6.71
C ALA A 332 24.33 -16.08 6.41
N PRO A 333 23.92 -16.61 5.25
CA PRO A 333 22.51 -16.74 4.91
C PRO A 333 21.82 -17.74 5.84
N ASP A 334 20.55 -17.49 6.16
CA ASP A 334 19.64 -18.45 6.77
C ASP A 334 18.54 -18.80 5.77
N ARG A 335 18.66 -19.95 5.11
CA ARG A 335 17.75 -20.36 4.02
C ARG A 335 16.87 -21.52 4.44
N THR A 336 15.60 -21.45 4.06
CA THR A 336 14.67 -22.59 4.18
C THR A 336 13.78 -22.70 2.96
N VAL A 337 13.81 -23.86 2.30
CA VAL A 337 12.93 -24.21 1.19
C VAL A 337 11.87 -25.21 1.66
N SER A 338 10.63 -24.95 1.30
CA SER A 338 9.46 -25.78 1.55
C SER A 338 8.80 -26.25 0.25
N ASP A 339 8.06 -27.35 0.32
CA ASP A 339 7.31 -27.97 -0.78
C ASP A 339 5.81 -27.87 -0.51
N ALA A 340 5.07 -27.19 -1.39
CA ALA A 340 3.62 -27.06 -1.33
C ALA A 340 2.85 -28.26 -1.90
N LYS A 341 3.54 -29.22 -2.54
CA LYS A 341 3.00 -30.49 -3.05
C LYS A 341 1.83 -30.31 -4.01
N GLY A 342 1.91 -29.29 -4.86
CA GLY A 342 0.86 -28.92 -5.82
C GLY A 342 -0.36 -28.23 -5.21
N THR A 343 -0.34 -27.93 -3.90
CA THR A 343 -1.38 -27.16 -3.22
C THR A 343 -1.05 -25.67 -3.23
N THR A 344 -2.00 -24.82 -2.84
CA THR A 344 -1.77 -23.37 -2.69
C THR A 344 -1.56 -22.95 -1.23
N THR A 345 -1.31 -23.91 -0.33
CA THR A 345 -1.10 -23.66 1.10
C THR A 345 0.37 -23.36 1.35
N LEU A 346 0.67 -22.19 1.92
CA LEU A 346 2.01 -21.77 2.29
C LEU A 346 2.25 -21.97 3.81
N PRO A 347 3.50 -22.22 4.25
CA PRO A 347 4.70 -22.42 3.43
C PRO A 347 4.79 -23.82 2.80
N GLY A 348 3.92 -24.77 3.18
CA GLY A 348 4.05 -26.17 2.80
C GLY A 348 4.86 -26.98 3.82
N THR A 349 5.55 -28.03 3.38
CA THR A 349 6.44 -28.84 4.23
C THR A 349 7.89 -28.41 4.00
N ALA A 350 8.65 -28.05 5.04
CA ALA A 350 10.08 -27.78 4.89
C ALA A 350 10.82 -29.02 4.35
N VAL A 351 11.66 -28.83 3.33
CA VAL A 351 12.41 -29.90 2.64
C VAL A 351 13.92 -29.70 2.64
N ARG A 352 14.41 -28.47 2.74
CA ARG A 352 15.85 -28.16 2.82
C ARG A 352 16.10 -26.89 3.63
N GLY A 353 16.93 -26.99 4.68
CA GLY A 353 17.38 -25.87 5.50
C GLY A 353 18.89 -25.62 5.38
N GLU A 354 19.37 -24.59 6.05
CA GLU A 354 20.80 -24.25 6.09
C GLU A 354 21.64 -25.42 6.62
N GLY A 355 22.67 -25.82 5.87
CA GLY A 355 23.53 -26.96 6.18
C GLY A 355 23.02 -28.34 5.77
N ASP A 356 21.77 -28.46 5.28
CA ASP A 356 21.24 -29.72 4.76
C ASP A 356 21.84 -30.10 3.40
N ALA A 357 21.91 -31.40 3.13
CA ALA A 357 22.31 -31.91 1.82
C ALA A 357 21.22 -31.66 0.75
N PRO A 358 21.56 -31.62 -0.55
CA PRO A 358 20.58 -31.53 -1.63
C PRO A 358 19.49 -32.60 -1.54
N THR A 359 18.26 -32.20 -1.86
CA THR A 359 17.05 -33.03 -1.71
C THR A 359 16.90 -34.05 -2.84
N GLY A 360 17.49 -33.78 -4.01
CA GLY A 360 17.26 -34.53 -5.24
C GLY A 360 16.03 -34.06 -6.02
N ASP A 361 15.30 -33.06 -5.50
CA ASP A 361 14.29 -32.31 -6.23
C ASP A 361 14.94 -31.06 -6.84
N ALA A 362 14.95 -30.97 -8.17
CA ALA A 362 15.60 -29.88 -8.88
C ALA A 362 15.01 -28.50 -8.51
N ALA A 363 13.69 -28.38 -8.37
CA ALA A 363 13.09 -27.09 -8.06
C ALA A 363 13.48 -26.61 -6.66
N ALA A 364 13.46 -27.52 -5.67
CA ALA A 364 13.86 -27.20 -4.30
C ALA A 364 15.35 -26.88 -4.20
N ASP A 365 16.19 -27.63 -4.93
CA ASP A 365 17.63 -27.45 -4.91
C ASP A 365 18.06 -26.16 -5.64
N ASP A 366 17.48 -25.87 -6.81
CA ASP A 366 17.69 -24.63 -7.56
C ASP A 366 17.23 -23.40 -6.75
N ALA A 367 16.08 -23.48 -6.10
CA ALA A 367 15.59 -22.40 -5.23
C ALA A 367 16.56 -22.15 -4.06
N PHE A 368 17.02 -23.21 -3.37
CA PHE A 368 17.94 -23.08 -2.23
C PHE A 368 19.28 -22.46 -2.64
N ASP A 369 19.83 -22.92 -3.77
CA ASP A 369 21.11 -22.44 -4.26
C ASP A 369 20.99 -21.00 -4.79
N GLY A 370 19.90 -20.68 -5.50
CA GLY A 370 19.60 -19.34 -5.99
C GLY A 370 19.41 -18.29 -4.88
N LEU A 371 18.73 -18.64 -3.78
CA LEU A 371 18.65 -17.79 -2.59
C LEU A 371 20.06 -17.46 -2.03
N GLY A 372 20.95 -18.45 -2.01
CA GLY A 372 22.33 -18.27 -1.56
C GLY A 372 23.15 -17.36 -2.46
N LEU A 373 23.00 -17.51 -3.78
CA LEU A 373 23.66 -16.65 -4.78
C LEU A 373 23.19 -15.20 -4.67
N ALA A 374 21.90 -14.97 -4.45
CA ALA A 374 21.35 -13.63 -4.26
C ALA A 374 21.86 -12.97 -2.98
N TRP A 375 21.88 -13.70 -1.86
CA TRP A 375 22.48 -13.23 -0.61
C TRP A 375 23.96 -12.89 -0.81
N GLY A 376 24.72 -13.80 -1.45
CA GLY A 376 26.15 -13.63 -1.69
C GLY A 376 26.44 -12.38 -2.51
N MET A 377 25.67 -12.11 -3.57
CA MET A 377 25.82 -10.88 -4.35
C MET A 377 25.59 -9.63 -3.49
N LEU A 378 24.51 -9.58 -2.70
CA LEU A 378 24.23 -8.43 -1.83
C LEU A 378 25.32 -8.22 -0.77
N HIS A 379 25.80 -9.30 -0.17
CA HIS A 379 26.84 -9.28 0.85
C HIS A 379 28.19 -8.88 0.26
N ASP A 380 28.67 -9.60 -0.75
CA ASP A 380 30.00 -9.41 -1.35
C ASP A 380 30.10 -8.07 -2.09
N ALA A 381 29.06 -7.72 -2.86
CA ALA A 381 29.07 -6.52 -3.68
C ALA A 381 28.64 -5.27 -2.91
N PHE A 382 27.70 -5.35 -1.97
CA PHE A 382 27.15 -4.16 -1.31
C PHE A 382 27.41 -4.08 0.20
N GLY A 383 27.95 -5.15 0.80
CA GLY A 383 28.13 -5.22 2.25
C GLY A 383 26.81 -5.19 2.99
N ARG A 384 25.73 -5.72 2.38
CA ARG A 384 24.36 -5.72 2.91
C ARG A 384 24.04 -7.09 3.50
N ASP A 385 23.52 -7.14 4.72
CA ASP A 385 23.12 -8.40 5.36
C ASP A 385 21.66 -8.76 5.04
N SER A 386 21.46 -9.56 3.98
CA SER A 386 20.15 -9.98 3.48
C SER A 386 19.25 -8.83 2.98
N LEU A 387 17.95 -9.09 2.81
CA LEU A 387 17.01 -8.17 2.16
C LEU A 387 16.72 -6.93 2.99
N ASP A 388 16.83 -6.99 4.32
CA ASP A 388 16.50 -5.92 5.26
C ASP A 388 17.72 -5.25 5.90
N ASP A 389 18.93 -5.67 5.53
CA ASP A 389 20.20 -5.25 6.16
C ASP A 389 20.35 -5.69 7.62
N ALA A 390 19.56 -6.67 8.05
CA ALA A 390 19.52 -7.16 9.43
C ALA A 390 19.44 -8.70 9.52
N GLY A 391 19.87 -9.40 8.46
CA GLY A 391 19.96 -10.86 8.45
C GLY A 391 18.60 -11.56 8.29
N MET A 392 17.65 -10.94 7.59
CA MET A 392 16.35 -11.57 7.28
C MET A 392 16.53 -13.00 6.71
N PRO A 393 15.82 -14.01 7.26
CA PRO A 393 15.81 -15.35 6.69
C PRO A 393 15.26 -15.34 5.25
N LEU A 394 15.90 -16.13 4.39
CA LEU A 394 15.53 -16.31 3.00
C LEU A 394 14.67 -17.57 2.85
N LEU A 395 13.37 -17.36 2.76
CA LEU A 395 12.39 -18.42 2.71
C LEU A 395 11.90 -18.63 1.28
N ALA A 396 11.66 -19.88 0.89
CA ALA A 396 11.02 -20.21 -0.37
C ALA A 396 10.03 -21.39 -0.26
N THR A 397 9.05 -21.41 -1.15
CA THR A 397 8.12 -22.50 -1.37
C THR A 397 8.09 -22.89 -2.84
N VAL A 398 8.35 -24.15 -3.16
CA VAL A 398 8.28 -24.73 -4.50
C VAL A 398 7.01 -25.58 -4.69
N HIS A 399 6.72 -25.96 -5.94
CA HIS A 399 5.55 -26.74 -6.34
C HIS A 399 4.22 -26.11 -5.89
N TYR A 400 4.14 -24.78 -5.96
CA TYR A 400 2.94 -24.04 -5.61
C TYR A 400 1.86 -24.19 -6.67
N GLY A 401 0.69 -24.66 -6.25
CA GLY A 401 -0.43 -24.92 -7.15
C GLY A 401 -0.15 -25.99 -8.19
N THR A 402 -1.11 -26.25 -9.08
CA THR A 402 -0.93 -27.23 -10.16
C THR A 402 -0.68 -26.51 -11.48
N ARG A 403 0.53 -26.69 -12.04
CA ARG A 403 0.96 -25.99 -13.28
C ARG A 403 0.77 -24.48 -13.16
N TYR A 404 1.29 -23.91 -12.08
CA TYR A 404 1.14 -22.48 -11.83
C TYR A 404 2.17 -21.72 -12.68
N ASP A 405 1.68 -20.82 -13.53
CA ASP A 405 2.48 -20.07 -14.51
C ASP A 405 2.99 -18.74 -13.94
N ASN A 406 3.49 -18.75 -12.70
CA ASN A 406 4.11 -17.58 -12.11
C ASN A 406 5.10 -17.95 -10.99
N ALA A 407 5.90 -16.99 -10.60
CA ALA A 407 6.61 -16.95 -9.33
C ALA A 407 6.33 -15.60 -8.67
N PHE A 408 6.41 -15.54 -7.34
CA PHE A 408 6.23 -14.28 -6.63
C PHE A 408 6.95 -14.23 -5.29
N TRP A 409 7.47 -13.07 -4.92
CA TRP A 409 7.80 -12.73 -3.54
C TRP A 409 6.52 -12.38 -2.79
N ASP A 410 6.22 -12.99 -1.64
CA ASP A 410 5.03 -12.69 -0.83
C ASP A 410 5.26 -11.74 0.35
N GLY A 411 6.39 -11.04 0.33
CA GLY A 411 6.82 -10.16 1.40
C GLY A 411 7.41 -10.87 2.63
N GLU A 412 7.37 -12.20 2.67
CA GLU A 412 8.10 -13.04 3.62
C GLU A 412 8.96 -14.09 2.91
N ARG A 413 8.43 -14.71 1.85
CA ARG A 413 9.06 -15.82 1.14
C ARG A 413 8.85 -15.72 -0.37
N MET A 414 9.74 -16.38 -1.08
CA MET A 414 9.60 -16.70 -2.49
C MET A 414 8.60 -17.84 -2.69
N VAL A 415 7.78 -17.77 -3.73
CA VAL A 415 6.83 -18.83 -4.10
C VAL A 415 6.98 -19.12 -5.59
N PHE A 416 7.21 -20.39 -5.93
CA PHE A 416 7.47 -20.83 -7.30
C PHE A 416 6.42 -21.83 -7.77
N GLY A 417 5.83 -21.54 -8.93
CA GLY A 417 5.12 -22.53 -9.72
C GLY A 417 6.07 -23.36 -10.59
N ASP A 418 5.56 -24.50 -11.05
CA ASP A 418 6.31 -25.41 -11.93
C ASP A 418 6.16 -25.04 -13.42
N GLY A 419 5.31 -24.06 -13.76
CA GLY A 419 4.90 -23.80 -15.14
C GLY A 419 3.98 -24.88 -15.72
N ASP A 420 3.41 -24.59 -16.89
CA ASP A 420 2.48 -25.47 -17.59
C ASP A 420 3.15 -26.51 -18.50
N GLY A 421 4.46 -26.40 -18.73
CA GLY A 421 5.24 -27.24 -19.64
C GLY A 421 4.92 -27.01 -21.12
N VAL A 422 4.15 -25.96 -21.44
CA VAL A 422 3.78 -25.56 -22.81
C VAL A 422 4.34 -24.17 -23.11
N VAL A 423 3.98 -23.17 -22.31
CA VAL A 423 4.54 -21.82 -22.39
C VAL A 423 5.71 -21.68 -21.41
N PHE A 424 5.53 -22.10 -20.16
CA PHE A 424 6.52 -21.93 -19.10
C PHE A 424 7.12 -23.28 -18.68
N ALA A 425 8.44 -23.35 -18.65
CA ALA A 425 9.20 -24.54 -18.28
C ALA A 425 9.37 -24.69 -16.76
N GLY A 426 9.31 -23.59 -16.02
CA GLY A 426 9.60 -23.50 -14.59
C GLY A 426 10.31 -22.19 -14.26
N PHE A 427 10.30 -21.79 -12.99
CA PHE A 427 10.80 -20.47 -12.55
C PHE A 427 12.05 -20.52 -11.67
N THR A 428 12.37 -21.67 -11.07
CA THR A 428 13.53 -21.82 -10.16
C THR A 428 14.87 -21.89 -10.90
N GLN A 429 14.88 -22.36 -12.15
CA GLN A 429 16.08 -22.48 -12.97
C GLN A 429 16.69 -21.13 -13.42
N ALA A 430 15.90 -20.05 -13.39
CA ALA A 430 16.33 -18.71 -13.77
C ALA A 430 16.74 -17.93 -12.52
N VAL A 431 18.03 -17.94 -12.19
CA VAL A 431 18.55 -17.28 -10.98
C VAL A 431 18.27 -15.78 -10.95
N ASP A 432 18.18 -15.14 -12.12
CA ASP A 432 17.79 -13.74 -12.28
C ASP A 432 16.32 -13.49 -11.92
N VAL A 433 15.42 -14.47 -12.09
CA VAL A 433 14.05 -14.39 -11.57
C VAL A 433 14.06 -14.44 -10.04
N ILE A 434 14.87 -15.32 -9.44
CA ILE A 434 15.02 -15.36 -7.97
C ILE A 434 15.58 -14.02 -7.46
N GLY A 435 16.63 -13.50 -8.09
CA GLY A 435 17.24 -12.22 -7.74
C GLY A 435 16.28 -11.02 -7.93
N HIS A 436 15.46 -11.03 -8.99
CA HIS A 436 14.43 -10.01 -9.22
C HIS A 436 13.43 -9.96 -8.07
N GLU A 437 12.87 -11.11 -7.71
CA GLU A 437 11.82 -11.19 -6.71
C GLU A 437 12.34 -10.83 -5.30
N LEU A 438 13.56 -11.27 -4.96
CA LEU A 438 14.24 -10.81 -3.75
C LEU A 438 14.60 -9.32 -3.80
N GLY A 439 14.83 -8.77 -4.99
CA GLY A 439 15.04 -7.34 -5.23
C GLY A 439 13.85 -6.49 -4.76
N HIS A 440 12.61 -6.97 -4.91
CA HIS A 440 11.45 -6.30 -4.31
C HIS A 440 11.51 -6.27 -2.78
N GLY A 441 12.06 -7.30 -2.14
CA GLY A 441 12.36 -7.30 -0.71
C GLY A 441 13.30 -6.15 -0.32
N VAL A 442 14.40 -5.96 -1.07
CA VAL A 442 15.34 -4.85 -0.88
C VAL A 442 14.67 -3.49 -1.09
N ILE A 443 13.84 -3.34 -2.11
CA ILE A 443 13.14 -2.08 -2.38
C ILE A 443 12.16 -1.74 -1.25
N SER A 444 11.41 -2.74 -0.76
CA SER A 444 10.42 -2.56 0.31
C SER A 444 11.03 -2.20 1.67
N SER A 445 12.27 -2.62 1.93
CA SER A 445 13.01 -2.27 3.15
C SER A 445 13.79 -0.95 3.05
N THR A 446 13.76 -0.30 1.88
CA THR A 446 14.51 0.94 1.59
C THR A 446 13.58 2.09 1.17
N ALA A 447 13.49 2.38 -0.13
CA ALA A 447 12.70 3.50 -0.65
C ALA A 447 11.19 3.20 -0.69
N ASP A 448 10.79 1.94 -0.60
CA ASP A 448 9.40 1.46 -0.64
C ASP A 448 8.60 2.09 -1.80
N LEU A 449 9.20 2.06 -3.00
CA LEU A 449 8.65 2.69 -4.20
C LEU A 449 7.21 2.25 -4.45
N VAL A 450 6.33 3.24 -4.61
CA VAL A 450 4.92 3.03 -4.92
C VAL A 450 4.79 2.21 -6.19
N TYR A 451 4.08 1.10 -6.11
CA TYR A 451 3.97 0.18 -7.24
C TYR A 451 2.89 0.62 -8.25
N ARG A 452 3.07 1.81 -8.83
CA ARG A 452 2.19 2.41 -9.84
C ARG A 452 2.97 3.42 -10.69
N ASP A 453 2.59 3.57 -11.96
CA ASP A 453 3.15 4.54 -12.91
C ASP A 453 4.71 4.47 -12.95
N GLN A 454 5.41 5.61 -13.06
CA GLN A 454 6.87 5.64 -13.07
C GLN A 454 7.54 5.10 -11.79
N PRO A 455 7.05 5.39 -10.56
CA PRO A 455 7.61 4.77 -9.36
C PRO A 455 7.53 3.23 -9.38
N GLY A 456 6.43 2.68 -9.93
CA GLY A 456 6.29 1.24 -10.08
C GLY A 456 7.18 0.66 -11.18
N ALA A 457 7.36 1.39 -12.28
CA ALA A 457 8.31 1.00 -13.32
C ALA A 457 9.78 1.06 -12.85
N LEU A 458 10.12 1.97 -11.93
CA LEU A 458 11.40 1.97 -11.23
C LEU A 458 11.53 0.77 -10.29
N ASN A 459 10.47 0.42 -9.57
CA ASN A 459 10.46 -0.75 -8.70
C ASN A 459 10.79 -2.03 -9.49
N GLU A 460 10.09 -2.25 -10.62
CA GLU A 460 10.37 -3.36 -11.55
C GLU A 460 11.77 -3.31 -12.14
N SER A 461 12.23 -2.12 -12.55
CA SER A 461 13.56 -1.98 -13.16
C SER A 461 14.69 -2.26 -12.18
N ILE A 462 14.57 -1.80 -10.93
CA ILE A 462 15.57 -2.05 -9.89
C ILE A 462 15.59 -3.54 -9.53
N ALA A 463 14.43 -4.20 -9.51
CA ALA A 463 14.35 -5.65 -9.37
C ALA A 463 15.06 -6.37 -10.53
N ASP A 464 14.82 -5.99 -11.79
CA ASP A 464 15.54 -6.51 -12.96
C ASP A 464 17.06 -6.29 -12.86
N VAL A 465 17.50 -5.09 -12.44
CA VAL A 465 18.92 -4.77 -12.22
C VAL A 465 19.53 -5.72 -11.19
N LEU A 466 18.89 -5.90 -10.03
CA LEU A 466 19.40 -6.79 -8.99
C LEU A 466 19.43 -8.25 -9.48
N GLY A 467 18.38 -8.71 -10.18
CA GLY A 467 18.34 -10.04 -10.80
C GLY A 467 19.49 -10.28 -11.78
N ALA A 468 19.74 -9.33 -12.69
CA ALA A 468 20.86 -9.39 -13.63
C ALA A 468 22.21 -9.42 -12.90
N LEU A 469 22.39 -8.60 -11.86
CA LEU A 469 23.62 -8.59 -11.06
C LEU A 469 23.85 -9.91 -10.31
N VAL A 470 22.81 -10.54 -9.77
CA VAL A 470 22.93 -11.88 -9.15
C VAL A 470 23.46 -12.89 -10.15
N LYS A 471 22.87 -12.93 -11.36
CA LYS A 471 23.29 -13.86 -12.41
C LYS A 471 24.73 -13.60 -12.86
N GLN A 472 25.07 -12.34 -13.11
CA GLN A 472 26.42 -11.96 -13.51
C GLN A 472 27.45 -12.28 -12.43
N HIS A 473 27.14 -12.02 -11.16
CA HIS A 473 28.00 -12.34 -10.02
C HIS A 473 28.22 -13.85 -9.90
N ALA A 474 27.15 -14.65 -9.98
CA ALA A 474 27.21 -16.11 -9.93
C ALA A 474 28.06 -16.71 -11.06
N LEU A 475 28.03 -16.10 -12.25
CA LEU A 475 28.77 -16.55 -13.43
C LEU A 475 30.15 -15.88 -13.57
N GLY A 476 30.49 -14.90 -12.73
CA GLY A 476 31.72 -14.12 -12.82
C GLY A 476 31.83 -13.28 -14.10
N GLN A 477 30.71 -12.86 -14.68
CA GLN A 477 30.66 -12.17 -15.97
C GLN A 477 30.98 -10.68 -15.84
N THR A 478 31.65 -10.12 -16.84
CA THR A 478 31.71 -8.67 -17.03
C THR A 478 30.48 -8.16 -17.78
N ALA A 479 30.27 -6.84 -17.79
CA ALA A 479 29.11 -6.20 -18.41
C ALA A 479 28.99 -6.47 -19.93
N ASP A 480 30.10 -6.74 -20.63
CA ASP A 480 30.16 -7.08 -22.05
C ASP A 480 29.96 -8.59 -22.34
N GLU A 481 30.09 -9.44 -21.33
CA GLU A 481 29.85 -10.89 -21.43
C GLU A 481 28.41 -11.28 -21.05
N ALA A 482 27.75 -10.44 -20.26
CA ALA A 482 26.40 -10.69 -19.74
C ALA A 482 25.34 -10.66 -20.85
N ASP A 483 24.31 -11.50 -20.72
CA ASP A 483 23.21 -11.57 -21.70
C ASP A 483 22.20 -10.41 -21.61
N TRP A 484 22.10 -9.78 -20.44
CA TRP A 484 21.13 -8.73 -20.13
C TRP A 484 19.66 -9.13 -20.36
N LEU A 485 19.37 -10.42 -20.21
CA LEU A 485 18.04 -11.01 -20.36
C LEU A 485 17.45 -11.34 -18.99
N ILE A 486 16.17 -11.02 -18.78
CA ILE A 486 15.42 -11.37 -17.56
C ILE A 486 14.44 -12.50 -17.87
N GLY A 487 14.54 -13.59 -17.14
CA GLY A 487 13.77 -14.81 -17.36
C GLY A 487 14.26 -15.63 -18.55
N ALA A 488 15.57 -15.62 -18.82
CA ALA A 488 16.14 -16.51 -19.83
C ALA A 488 15.97 -17.98 -19.40
N GLY A 489 15.38 -18.79 -20.28
CA GLY A 489 15.09 -20.21 -19.99
C GLY A 489 13.80 -20.49 -19.23
N VAL A 490 13.00 -19.47 -18.92
CA VAL A 490 11.67 -19.63 -18.29
C VAL A 490 10.63 -20.11 -19.31
N PHE A 491 10.80 -19.73 -20.59
CA PHE A 491 9.99 -20.24 -21.69
C PHE A 491 10.42 -21.64 -22.14
N THR A 492 9.46 -22.44 -22.62
CA THR A 492 9.78 -23.69 -23.31
C THR A 492 10.30 -23.42 -24.72
N GLU A 493 10.92 -24.43 -25.36
CA GLU A 493 11.35 -24.38 -26.76
C GLU A 493 10.20 -24.14 -27.77
N GLN A 494 8.94 -24.23 -27.34
CA GLN A 494 7.77 -24.00 -28.19
C GLN A 494 7.45 -22.51 -28.38
N VAL A 495 7.97 -21.64 -27.51
CA VAL A 495 7.71 -20.20 -27.52
C VAL A 495 8.75 -19.50 -28.39
N GLN A 496 8.30 -18.57 -29.25
CA GLN A 496 9.18 -17.69 -30.02
C GLN A 496 9.65 -16.51 -29.17
N GLY A 497 10.48 -16.79 -28.19
CA GLY A 497 11.05 -15.80 -27.26
C GLY A 497 12.32 -16.31 -26.60
N VAL A 498 13.20 -15.39 -26.23
CA VAL A 498 14.49 -15.71 -25.56
C VAL A 498 14.43 -15.48 -24.06
N ALA A 499 13.54 -14.59 -23.60
CA ALA A 499 13.38 -14.18 -22.21
C ALA A 499 12.06 -13.43 -22.00
N LEU A 500 11.69 -13.12 -20.75
CA LEU A 500 10.55 -12.25 -20.45
C LEU A 500 10.83 -10.80 -20.85
N ARG A 501 12.06 -10.32 -20.63
CA ARG A 501 12.50 -8.95 -20.93
C ARG A 501 13.95 -8.92 -21.39
N SER A 502 14.31 -7.88 -22.13
CA SER A 502 15.69 -7.55 -22.51
C SER A 502 16.04 -6.17 -21.95
N MET A 503 17.05 -6.10 -21.09
CA MET A 503 17.51 -4.81 -20.55
C MET A 503 18.30 -4.01 -21.60
N ALA A 504 19.04 -4.70 -22.48
CA ALA A 504 19.83 -4.06 -23.53
C ALA A 504 18.95 -3.53 -24.68
N GLU A 505 17.97 -4.33 -25.10
CA GLU A 505 17.07 -4.04 -26.21
C GLU A 505 15.59 -4.26 -25.82
N PRO A 506 14.98 -3.42 -24.96
CA PRO A 506 13.56 -3.56 -24.60
C PRO A 506 12.64 -3.60 -25.84
N GLY A 507 11.64 -4.49 -25.84
CA GLY A 507 10.73 -4.69 -26.96
C GLY A 507 11.14 -5.79 -27.95
N THR A 508 12.18 -6.58 -27.61
CA THR A 508 12.77 -7.62 -28.47
C THR A 508 12.80 -9.01 -27.83
N ALA A 509 12.39 -9.16 -26.57
CA ALA A 509 12.59 -10.41 -25.84
C ALA A 509 11.75 -11.58 -26.39
N TYR A 510 10.58 -11.27 -26.99
CA TYR A 510 9.71 -12.24 -27.64
C TYR A 510 8.84 -11.58 -28.73
N ASP A 511 8.50 -12.37 -29.74
CA ASP A 511 7.52 -12.07 -30.80
C ASP A 511 6.85 -13.37 -31.23
N ASP A 512 5.82 -13.75 -30.50
CA ASP A 512 5.18 -15.07 -30.60
C ASP A 512 3.69 -14.94 -30.96
N PRO A 513 3.12 -15.83 -31.78
CA PRO A 513 1.70 -15.78 -32.17
C PRO A 513 0.70 -15.87 -31.01
N VAL A 514 1.09 -16.49 -29.88
CA VAL A 514 0.25 -16.67 -28.68
C VAL A 514 0.54 -15.55 -27.68
N LEU A 515 1.81 -15.29 -27.37
CA LEU A 515 2.19 -14.30 -26.35
C LEU A 515 2.04 -12.85 -26.86
N GLY A 516 2.11 -12.67 -28.18
CA GLY A 516 2.27 -11.37 -28.82
C GLY A 516 3.73 -10.94 -28.88
N LYS A 517 3.95 -9.63 -29.08
CA LYS A 517 5.28 -9.02 -29.08
C LYS A 517 5.55 -8.34 -27.73
N ASP A 518 6.79 -8.42 -27.27
CA ASP A 518 7.31 -7.64 -26.15
C ASP A 518 6.95 -6.15 -26.29
N PRO A 519 6.15 -5.58 -25.36
CA PRO A 519 5.62 -4.22 -25.49
C PRO A 519 6.55 -3.13 -24.94
N GLN A 520 7.71 -3.48 -24.36
CA GLN A 520 8.51 -2.52 -23.59
C GLN A 520 9.16 -1.43 -24.48
N PRO A 521 8.98 -0.13 -24.17
CA PRO A 521 9.80 0.92 -24.75
C PRO A 521 11.19 0.95 -24.12
N GLY A 522 12.20 1.30 -24.93
CA GLY A 522 13.56 1.57 -24.46
C GLY A 522 13.91 3.06 -24.37
N HIS A 523 12.96 3.97 -24.61
CA HIS A 523 13.20 5.42 -24.63
C HIS A 523 11.93 6.21 -24.25
N MET A 524 12.08 7.34 -23.55
CA MET A 524 10.97 8.18 -23.05
C MET A 524 10.01 8.70 -24.12
N ARG A 525 10.50 8.99 -25.34
CA ARG A 525 9.66 9.30 -26.51
C ARG A 525 8.54 8.28 -26.78
N ASP A 526 8.76 7.02 -26.41
CA ASP A 526 7.84 5.90 -26.64
C ASP A 526 7.15 5.46 -25.34
N PHE A 527 7.22 6.29 -24.28
CA PHE A 527 6.61 6.01 -22.98
C PHE A 527 5.11 5.71 -23.13
N VAL A 528 4.66 4.60 -22.54
CA VAL A 528 3.28 4.14 -22.65
C VAL A 528 2.45 4.70 -21.50
N VAL A 529 1.54 5.62 -21.81
CA VAL A 529 0.55 6.12 -20.84
C VAL A 529 -0.66 5.19 -20.85
N THR A 530 -0.88 4.46 -19.75
CA THR A 530 -1.97 3.48 -19.61
C THR A 530 -2.49 3.44 -18.17
N THR A 531 -3.68 2.88 -17.96
CA THR A 531 -4.18 2.48 -16.63
C THR A 531 -3.99 1.00 -16.35
N ASP A 532 -3.73 0.21 -17.39
CA ASP A 532 -3.45 -1.21 -17.28
C ASP A 532 -2.10 -1.41 -16.61
N ASP A 533 -1.88 -2.58 -16.03
CA ASP A 533 -0.61 -2.91 -15.38
C ASP A 533 -0.17 -1.83 -14.37
N LEU A 534 -1.14 -1.27 -13.64
CA LEU A 534 -0.96 -0.21 -12.65
C LEU A 534 -0.20 1.01 -13.19
N GLY A 535 -0.46 1.43 -14.43
CA GLY A 535 0.29 2.52 -15.05
C GLY A 535 1.46 2.05 -15.94
N GLY A 536 1.44 0.79 -16.35
CA GLY A 536 2.46 0.18 -17.19
C GLY A 536 3.78 -0.05 -16.44
N VAL A 537 3.73 -0.61 -15.23
CA VAL A 537 4.94 -0.81 -14.41
C VAL A 537 5.92 -1.80 -15.05
N HIS A 538 5.45 -2.93 -15.58
CA HIS A 538 6.30 -3.89 -16.30
C HIS A 538 6.57 -3.43 -17.74
N ILE A 539 5.71 -2.57 -18.31
CA ILE A 539 5.88 -2.05 -19.68
C ILE A 539 7.01 -1.02 -19.69
N ASN A 540 6.88 0.04 -18.89
CA ASN A 540 7.78 1.19 -18.92
C ASN A 540 9.11 0.95 -18.20
N SER A 541 9.30 -0.17 -17.50
CA SER A 541 10.57 -0.53 -16.85
C SER A 541 11.73 -0.76 -17.84
N GLY A 542 11.44 -1.00 -19.12
CA GLY A 542 12.43 -1.08 -20.19
C GLY A 542 13.31 0.17 -20.33
N ILE A 543 12.76 1.36 -20.05
CA ILE A 543 13.47 2.65 -20.15
C ILE A 543 14.62 2.73 -19.12
N PRO A 544 14.35 2.62 -17.80
CA PRO A 544 15.41 2.59 -16.80
C PRO A 544 16.30 1.33 -16.86
N ASN A 545 15.79 0.18 -17.33
CA ASN A 545 16.63 -1.01 -17.58
C ASN A 545 17.72 -0.72 -18.61
N LYS A 546 17.34 -0.07 -19.72
CA LYS A 546 18.29 0.32 -20.76
C LYS A 546 19.29 1.36 -20.28
N ALA A 547 18.87 2.30 -19.43
CA ALA A 547 19.79 3.25 -18.79
C ALA A 547 20.85 2.52 -17.94
N PHE A 548 20.45 1.55 -17.11
CA PHE A 548 21.42 0.77 -16.34
C PHE A 548 22.39 -0.01 -17.23
N HIS A 549 21.87 -0.72 -18.26
CA HIS A 549 22.70 -1.45 -19.20
C HIS A 549 23.74 -0.54 -19.87
N LEU A 550 23.32 0.62 -20.40
CA LEU A 550 24.22 1.58 -21.05
C LEU A 550 25.28 2.11 -20.08
N ALA A 551 24.91 2.44 -18.84
CA ALA A 551 25.86 2.88 -17.82
C ALA A 551 26.87 1.77 -17.48
N ALA A 552 26.39 0.53 -17.28
CA ALA A 552 27.24 -0.61 -16.95
C ALA A 552 28.22 -0.96 -18.08
N THR A 553 27.75 -0.98 -19.33
CA THR A 553 28.61 -1.23 -20.49
C THR A 553 29.63 -0.11 -20.72
N ALA A 554 29.25 1.16 -20.49
CA ALA A 554 30.16 2.29 -20.64
C ALA A 554 31.24 2.33 -19.54
N ILE A 555 30.90 1.96 -18.30
CA ILE A 555 31.84 1.84 -17.19
C ILE A 555 32.75 0.61 -17.37
N GLY A 556 32.19 -0.51 -17.85
CA GLY A 556 32.90 -1.76 -18.06
C GLY A 556 33.20 -2.53 -16.77
N GLY A 557 33.90 -3.66 -16.90
CA GLY A 557 34.20 -4.55 -15.77
C GLY A 557 32.96 -5.27 -15.24
N HIS A 558 32.95 -5.58 -13.94
CA HIS A 558 31.83 -6.25 -13.29
C HIS A 558 30.74 -5.24 -12.90
N ALA A 559 29.52 -5.42 -13.40
CA ALA A 559 28.47 -4.41 -13.23
C ALA A 559 28.02 -4.23 -11.77
N TRP A 560 28.27 -5.20 -10.88
CA TRP A 560 27.98 -5.07 -9.44
C TRP A 560 28.97 -4.18 -8.70
N GLU A 561 30.12 -3.82 -9.30
CA GLU A 561 31.15 -3.01 -8.64
C GLU A 561 30.81 -1.52 -8.64
N ALA A 562 30.95 -0.80 -9.76
CA ALA A 562 30.62 0.62 -9.80
C ALA A 562 29.15 0.89 -10.17
N PRO A 563 28.58 0.33 -11.27
CA PRO A 563 27.20 0.61 -11.66
C PRO A 563 26.19 0.18 -10.59
N GLY A 564 26.29 -1.06 -10.10
CA GLY A 564 25.41 -1.61 -9.07
C GLY A 564 25.47 -0.82 -7.76
N ARG A 565 26.68 -0.43 -7.30
CA ARG A 565 26.83 0.40 -6.08
C ARG A 565 26.22 1.79 -6.25
N ILE A 566 26.28 2.40 -7.43
CA ILE A 566 25.64 3.68 -7.71
C ILE A 566 24.12 3.55 -7.58
N TRP A 567 23.51 2.51 -8.18
CA TRP A 567 22.07 2.27 -8.08
C TRP A 567 21.63 1.96 -6.65
N MET A 568 22.42 1.16 -5.91
CA MET A 568 22.12 0.83 -4.52
C MET A 568 22.20 2.06 -3.60
N ASP A 569 23.19 2.93 -3.80
CA ASP A 569 23.30 4.20 -3.08
C ASP A 569 22.14 5.15 -3.40
N ALA A 570 21.73 5.23 -4.67
CA ALA A 570 20.57 6.03 -5.05
C ALA A 570 19.29 5.52 -4.36
N LEU A 571 19.09 4.20 -4.33
CA LEU A 571 17.94 3.57 -3.68
C LEU A 571 17.93 3.78 -2.15
N THR A 572 19.09 3.68 -1.49
CA THR A 572 19.22 3.84 -0.02
C THR A 572 19.46 5.28 0.45
N GLY A 573 19.73 6.20 -0.48
CA GLY A 573 20.09 7.60 -0.21
C GLY A 573 18.93 8.52 0.20
N GLY A 574 17.75 7.97 0.52
CA GLY A 574 16.55 8.72 0.85
C GLY A 574 15.68 9.07 -0.36
N LEU A 575 15.69 8.25 -1.40
CA LEU A 575 14.78 8.34 -2.54
C LEU A 575 13.32 8.32 -2.07
N SER A 576 12.48 9.20 -2.62
CA SER A 576 11.06 9.23 -2.29
C SER A 576 10.34 8.00 -2.83
N ALA A 577 9.38 7.47 -2.08
CA ALA A 577 8.50 6.39 -2.54
C ALA A 577 7.74 6.76 -3.83
N THR A 578 7.50 8.05 -4.10
CA THR A 578 6.83 8.54 -5.31
C THR A 578 7.81 9.09 -6.37
N ALA A 579 9.09 8.71 -6.30
CA ALA A 579 10.09 9.15 -7.27
C ALA A 579 9.74 8.73 -8.70
N ASP A 580 9.87 9.68 -9.62
CA ASP A 580 9.75 9.45 -11.06
C ASP A 580 11.13 9.17 -11.68
N PHE A 581 11.19 8.94 -13.00
CA PHE A 581 12.45 8.61 -13.67
C PHE A 581 13.49 9.73 -13.58
N ALA A 582 13.07 11.00 -13.62
CA ALA A 582 13.99 12.13 -13.52
C ALA A 582 14.57 12.28 -12.10
N ALA A 583 13.74 12.05 -11.07
CA ALA A 583 14.18 12.04 -9.68
C ALA A 583 15.18 10.91 -9.43
N PHE A 584 14.93 9.71 -9.95
CA PHE A 584 15.87 8.60 -9.80
C PHE A 584 17.16 8.80 -10.60
N ALA A 585 17.07 9.32 -11.83
CA ALA A 585 18.24 9.69 -12.61
C ALA A 585 19.14 10.68 -11.86
N THR A 586 18.55 11.72 -11.27
CA THR A 586 19.27 12.69 -10.41
C THR A 586 19.93 11.98 -9.23
N ALA A 587 19.21 11.11 -8.52
CA ALA A 587 19.75 10.37 -7.38
C ALA A 587 20.95 9.47 -7.77
N THR A 588 20.91 8.82 -8.95
CA THR A 588 22.04 8.01 -9.44
C THR A 588 23.25 8.87 -9.83
N VAL A 589 23.04 10.04 -10.41
CA VAL A 589 24.13 10.99 -10.70
C VAL A 589 24.74 11.51 -9.40
N ASP A 590 23.93 11.90 -8.42
CA ASP A 590 24.39 12.35 -7.12
C ASP A 590 25.19 11.26 -6.38
N ALA A 591 24.73 10.00 -6.44
CA ALA A 591 25.45 8.85 -5.90
C ALA A 591 26.80 8.63 -6.61
N ALA A 592 26.84 8.75 -7.95
CA ALA A 592 28.08 8.66 -8.72
C ALA A 592 29.07 9.78 -8.36
N ILE A 593 28.59 11.03 -8.24
CA ILE A 593 29.39 12.18 -7.80
C ILE A 593 29.96 11.94 -6.40
N ALA A 594 29.13 11.45 -5.47
CA ALA A 594 29.54 11.21 -4.09
C ALA A 594 30.64 10.12 -3.99
N ARG A 595 30.60 9.11 -4.88
CA ARG A 595 31.57 8.01 -4.90
C ARG A 595 32.85 8.32 -5.66
N PHE A 596 32.73 8.90 -6.85
CA PHE A 596 33.82 8.99 -7.83
C PHE A 596 34.23 10.44 -8.15
N GLY A 597 33.36 11.41 -7.83
CA GLY A 597 33.53 12.82 -8.20
C GLY A 597 32.79 13.20 -9.48
N ASP A 598 32.52 14.48 -9.67
CA ASP A 598 31.69 14.97 -10.78
C ASP A 598 32.35 14.79 -12.17
N ASP A 599 33.67 15.01 -12.24
CA ASP A 599 34.43 14.87 -13.50
C ASP A 599 34.80 13.42 -13.86
N ALA A 600 34.41 12.43 -13.04
CA ALA A 600 34.77 11.03 -13.21
C ALA A 600 34.10 10.39 -14.43
N ALA A 601 34.73 9.33 -14.97
CA ALA A 601 34.20 8.61 -16.13
C ALA A 601 32.88 7.92 -15.80
N GLU A 602 32.75 7.40 -14.59
CA GLU A 602 31.56 6.74 -14.04
C GLU A 602 30.38 7.72 -13.97
N THR A 603 30.60 8.91 -13.41
CA THR A 603 29.56 9.96 -13.34
C THR A 603 29.10 10.38 -14.73
N ARG A 604 30.02 10.52 -15.68
CA ARG A 604 29.69 10.83 -17.08
C ARG A 604 28.87 9.71 -17.73
N ALA A 605 29.28 8.46 -17.56
CA ALA A 605 28.58 7.30 -18.10
C ALA A 605 27.13 7.21 -17.59
N VAL A 606 26.88 7.51 -16.31
CA VAL A 606 25.52 7.55 -15.75
C VAL A 606 24.69 8.67 -16.37
N ARG A 607 25.25 9.88 -16.50
CA ARG A 607 24.56 11.01 -17.16
C ARG A 607 24.21 10.69 -18.62
N ASP A 608 25.18 10.19 -19.37
CA ASP A 608 25.04 9.85 -20.80
C ASP A 608 24.01 8.72 -21.00
N ALA A 609 23.96 7.74 -20.10
CA ALA A 609 23.02 6.63 -20.18
C ALA A 609 21.56 7.06 -19.98
N TRP A 610 21.29 7.94 -18.99
CA TRP A 610 19.96 8.51 -18.81
C TRP A 610 19.56 9.40 -20.00
N ALA A 611 20.48 10.25 -20.47
CA ALA A 611 20.28 11.07 -21.65
C ALA A 611 19.92 10.23 -22.89
N ALA A 612 20.62 9.12 -23.12
CA ALA A 612 20.41 8.22 -24.25
C ALA A 612 19.02 7.55 -24.27
N VAL A 613 18.37 7.40 -23.11
CA VAL A 613 16.98 6.92 -23.01
C VAL A 613 15.96 8.05 -22.93
N GLY A 614 16.40 9.30 -23.08
CA GLY A 614 15.54 10.49 -23.08
C GLY A 614 15.14 10.97 -21.69
N VAL A 615 15.93 10.66 -20.66
CA VAL A 615 15.73 11.12 -19.28
C VAL A 615 16.89 12.06 -18.91
N GLY A 616 16.62 13.32 -18.60
CA GLY A 616 17.65 14.26 -18.14
C GLY A 616 18.31 15.16 -19.20
N GLU A 617 17.93 15.07 -20.49
CA GLU A 617 18.24 16.12 -21.47
C GLU A 617 17.06 17.07 -21.65
N ALA A 618 17.18 18.28 -21.10
CA ALA A 618 16.81 19.48 -21.85
C ALA A 618 18.11 20.07 -22.40
N PRO A 619 18.20 20.48 -23.67
CA PRO A 619 19.30 21.30 -24.12
C PRO A 619 19.30 22.59 -23.31
N ALA A 620 20.45 22.94 -22.73
CA ALA A 620 20.76 24.33 -22.41
C ALA A 620 20.99 25.06 -23.75
N ASP A 621 19.90 25.42 -24.41
CA ASP A 621 19.87 26.54 -25.33
C ASP A 621 18.56 27.28 -25.13
N GLU A 622 18.69 28.56 -24.80
CA GLU A 622 17.63 29.54 -24.80
C GLU A 622 17.05 29.65 -26.21
N ALA A 623 15.99 28.88 -26.47
CA ALA A 623 14.90 29.31 -27.32
C ALA A 623 13.61 28.97 -26.59
N SER A 624 13.08 29.99 -25.92
CA SER A 624 11.81 30.03 -25.21
C SER A 624 10.77 29.04 -25.76
N PRO A 625 10.26 28.08 -24.96
CA PRO A 625 8.99 27.47 -25.26
C PRO A 625 7.92 28.50 -24.91
N GLU A 626 7.10 28.83 -25.88
CA GLU A 626 5.88 29.61 -25.68
C GLU A 626 5.08 29.00 -24.51
N GLU A 627 4.55 29.87 -23.65
CA GLU A 627 3.98 29.46 -22.35
C GLU A 627 2.72 28.59 -22.57
N ALA A 628 2.82 27.27 -22.46
CA ALA A 628 1.68 26.38 -22.67
C ALA A 628 0.89 26.10 -21.38
N ILE A 629 -0.44 26.19 -21.46
CA ILE A 629 -1.40 25.96 -20.38
C ILE A 629 -2.17 24.66 -20.63
N ARG A 630 -2.26 23.81 -19.62
CA ARG A 630 -3.04 22.56 -19.65
C ARG A 630 -4.23 22.66 -18.71
N VAL A 631 -5.42 22.34 -19.23
CA VAL A 631 -6.66 22.30 -18.43
C VAL A 631 -7.38 20.99 -18.72
N ALA A 632 -7.64 20.20 -17.68
CA ALA A 632 -8.39 18.95 -17.78
C ALA A 632 -9.55 18.93 -16.78
N ARG A 633 -10.71 18.43 -17.21
CA ARG A 633 -11.92 18.31 -16.40
C ARG A 633 -12.43 16.88 -16.42
N THR A 634 -12.64 16.30 -15.23
CA THR A 634 -13.30 15.00 -15.08
C THR A 634 -14.82 15.17 -15.02
N GLY A 635 -15.58 14.12 -15.34
CA GLY A 635 -17.03 14.09 -15.15
C GLY A 635 -17.86 14.47 -16.39
N GLY A 636 -18.86 13.63 -16.65
CA GLY A 636 -19.79 13.67 -17.77
C GLY A 636 -20.64 12.40 -17.76
N MET A 637 -21.62 12.28 -18.66
CA MET A 637 -22.33 11.00 -18.84
C MET A 637 -21.29 9.95 -19.25
N LEU A 638 -21.03 8.94 -18.38
CA LEU A 638 -19.99 7.89 -18.49
C LEU A 638 -18.60 8.19 -17.88
N GLY A 639 -18.40 9.26 -17.10
CA GLY A 639 -17.14 9.46 -16.36
C GLY A 639 -15.90 9.82 -17.22
N ARG A 640 -16.12 10.27 -18.46
CA ARG A 640 -15.03 10.67 -19.37
C ARG A 640 -14.34 11.97 -18.91
N THR A 641 -13.03 12.03 -19.10
CA THR A 641 -12.21 13.24 -18.89
C THR A 641 -12.04 13.99 -20.20
N ARG A 642 -12.17 15.32 -20.18
CA ARG A 642 -11.82 16.21 -21.30
C ARG A 642 -10.58 17.01 -20.94
N ALA A 643 -9.65 17.19 -21.88
CA ALA A 643 -8.42 17.95 -21.66
C ALA A 643 -8.09 18.81 -22.88
N ALA A 644 -7.48 19.97 -22.63
CA ALA A 644 -6.96 20.89 -23.64
C ALA A 644 -5.54 21.32 -23.26
N VAL A 645 -4.70 21.51 -24.27
CA VAL A 645 -3.38 22.14 -24.17
C VAL A 645 -3.41 23.36 -25.08
N LEU A 646 -3.08 24.53 -24.53
CA LEU A 646 -3.16 25.81 -25.23
C LEU A 646 -1.81 26.53 -25.11
N GLU A 647 -1.28 27.01 -26.22
CA GLU A 647 -0.23 28.02 -26.19
C GLU A 647 -0.81 29.35 -25.68
N LEU A 648 -0.06 30.11 -24.88
CA LEU A 648 -0.53 31.37 -24.29
C LEU A 648 -1.08 32.31 -25.35
N GLU A 649 -0.42 32.36 -26.52
CA GLU A 649 -0.76 33.18 -27.68
C GLU A 649 -2.19 32.97 -28.19
N VAL A 650 -2.73 31.75 -28.03
CA VAL A 650 -4.08 31.38 -28.46
C VAL A 650 -5.15 31.84 -27.47
N ILE A 651 -4.76 32.17 -26.24
CA ILE A 651 -5.68 32.63 -25.19
C ILE A 651 -5.97 34.12 -25.36
N PRO A 652 -7.25 34.54 -25.43
CA PRO A 652 -7.63 35.95 -25.47
C PRO A 652 -7.03 36.75 -24.30
N GLY A 653 -6.60 37.99 -24.57
CA GLY A 653 -5.88 38.82 -23.59
C GLY A 653 -6.56 38.95 -22.23
N ASP A 654 -7.88 39.18 -22.20
CA ASP A 654 -8.63 39.29 -20.93
C ASP A 654 -8.63 37.97 -20.12
N ASP A 655 -8.67 36.81 -20.78
CA ASP A 655 -8.65 35.49 -20.13
C ASP A 655 -7.23 35.12 -19.66
N ARG A 656 -6.20 35.56 -20.41
CA ARG A 656 -4.79 35.42 -20.03
C ARG A 656 -4.46 36.25 -18.78
N ASP A 657 -4.83 37.53 -18.76
CA ASP A 657 -4.62 38.42 -17.61
C ASP A 657 -5.34 37.90 -16.35
N HIS A 658 -6.53 37.31 -16.53
CA HIS A 658 -7.27 36.67 -15.45
C HIS A 658 -6.55 35.44 -14.92
N LEU A 659 -6.07 34.57 -15.81
CA LEU A 659 -5.33 33.37 -15.43
C LEU A 659 -4.04 33.74 -14.68
N ASP A 660 -3.28 34.72 -15.17
CA ASP A 660 -2.06 35.20 -14.50
C ASP A 660 -2.35 35.78 -13.13
N THR A 661 -3.40 36.60 -13.00
CA THR A 661 -3.83 37.14 -11.70
C THR A 661 -4.23 36.02 -10.74
N LEU A 662 -4.95 35.01 -11.25
CA LEU A 662 -5.42 33.88 -10.45
C LEU A 662 -4.24 33.02 -9.95
N VAL A 663 -3.28 32.72 -10.82
CA VAL A 663 -2.06 31.98 -10.47
C VAL A 663 -1.20 32.77 -9.48
N ALA A 664 -0.94 34.05 -9.74
CA ALA A 664 -0.13 34.91 -8.87
C ALA A 664 -0.76 35.11 -7.48
N SER A 665 -2.10 35.03 -7.38
CA SER A 665 -2.80 35.15 -6.10
C SER A 665 -2.67 33.92 -5.18
N GLY A 666 -2.23 32.77 -5.70
CA GLY A 666 -2.12 31.51 -4.94
C GLY A 666 -3.46 30.85 -4.58
N ARG A 667 -4.60 31.45 -4.97
CA ARG A 667 -5.94 30.97 -4.57
C ARG A 667 -6.28 29.57 -5.05
N LEU A 668 -5.71 29.14 -6.18
CA LEU A 668 -5.89 27.78 -6.69
C LEU A 668 -5.12 26.75 -5.86
N ALA A 669 -3.91 27.10 -5.43
CA ALA A 669 -3.09 26.24 -4.57
C ALA A 669 -3.71 26.05 -3.18
N GLU A 670 -4.48 27.02 -2.68
CA GLU A 670 -5.23 26.87 -1.41
C GLU A 670 -6.36 25.83 -1.50
N LEU A 671 -6.89 25.59 -2.72
CA LEU A 671 -7.99 24.66 -2.98
C LEU A 671 -7.50 23.27 -3.43
N ASP A 672 -6.21 23.15 -3.71
CA ASP A 672 -5.59 21.91 -4.17
C ASP A 672 -5.65 20.81 -3.10
N GLY A 673 -5.94 19.57 -3.52
CA GLY A 673 -6.07 18.42 -2.63
C GLY A 673 -7.31 18.42 -1.71
N GLN A 674 -8.21 19.40 -1.80
CA GLN A 674 -9.48 19.38 -1.07
C GLN A 674 -10.47 18.40 -1.72
N ALA A 675 -10.58 17.19 -1.17
CA ALA A 675 -11.43 16.14 -1.72
C ALA A 675 -12.92 16.40 -1.44
N LEU A 676 -13.73 16.34 -2.51
CA LEU A 676 -15.18 16.19 -2.46
C LEU A 676 -15.55 14.90 -3.19
N PRO A 677 -16.05 13.86 -2.50
CA PRO A 677 -16.45 12.60 -3.13
C PRO A 677 -17.46 12.84 -4.27
N ASP A 678 -17.28 12.13 -5.38
CA ASP A 678 -18.12 12.15 -6.59
C ASP A 678 -18.24 13.49 -7.34
N ALA A 679 -17.44 14.51 -6.96
CA ALA A 679 -17.43 15.79 -7.65
C ALA A 679 -16.50 15.77 -8.89
N PRO A 680 -16.92 16.36 -10.03
CA PRO A 680 -16.01 16.70 -11.12
C PRO A 680 -14.79 17.46 -10.60
N THR A 681 -13.61 17.13 -11.07
CA THR A 681 -12.34 17.78 -10.72
C THR A 681 -11.75 18.47 -11.94
N TRP A 682 -11.07 19.59 -11.69
CA TRP A 682 -10.27 20.30 -12.67
C TRP A 682 -8.80 20.13 -12.31
N ARG A 683 -7.99 19.64 -13.25
CA ARG A 683 -6.53 19.73 -13.17
C ARG A 683 -6.08 20.88 -14.05
N VAL A 684 -5.33 21.80 -13.47
CA VAL A 684 -4.83 22.99 -14.15
C VAL A 684 -3.33 23.06 -13.96
N THR A 685 -2.61 23.04 -15.07
CA THR A 685 -1.16 23.17 -15.09
C THR A 685 -0.79 24.38 -15.93
N VAL A 686 -0.15 25.37 -15.31
CA VAL A 686 0.44 26.55 -15.95
C VAL A 686 1.92 26.49 -15.66
N GLU A 687 2.67 25.86 -16.56
CA GLU A 687 4.12 25.72 -16.47
C GLU A 687 4.60 25.25 -15.07
N THR A 688 5.58 25.94 -14.47
CA THR A 688 6.04 25.77 -13.09
C THR A 688 5.29 26.65 -12.08
N ARG A 689 4.37 27.50 -12.56
CA ARG A 689 3.69 28.52 -11.74
C ARG A 689 2.47 27.94 -11.00
N CYS A 690 1.86 26.89 -11.54
CA CYS A 690 0.69 26.23 -10.94
C CYS A 690 0.53 24.80 -11.50
N ASP A 691 0.48 23.77 -10.65
CA ASP A 691 -0.09 22.46 -10.98
C ASP A 691 -1.00 22.05 -9.83
N VAL A 692 -2.32 22.09 -10.05
CA VAL A 692 -3.31 21.84 -8.99
C VAL A 692 -4.45 20.97 -9.50
N THR A 693 -5.04 20.18 -8.59
CA THR A 693 -6.28 19.46 -8.81
C THR A 693 -7.35 19.97 -7.83
N VAL A 694 -8.36 20.65 -8.37
CA VAL A 694 -9.42 21.29 -7.58
C VAL A 694 -10.77 20.71 -7.91
N ALA A 695 -11.56 20.34 -6.90
CA ALA A 695 -12.94 19.93 -7.11
C ALA A 695 -13.78 21.11 -7.64
N GLU A 696 -14.51 20.91 -8.74
CA GLU A 696 -15.35 21.92 -9.40
C GLU A 696 -16.27 22.71 -8.45
N PRO A 697 -16.91 22.10 -7.42
CA PRO A 697 -17.76 22.83 -6.48
C PRO A 697 -17.02 23.84 -5.59
N LEU A 698 -15.69 23.75 -5.51
CA LEU A 698 -14.84 24.65 -4.73
C LEU A 698 -14.38 25.86 -5.53
N LEU A 699 -14.48 25.81 -6.87
CA LEU A 699 -14.08 26.90 -7.74
C LEU A 699 -15.15 28.01 -7.74
N PRO A 700 -14.76 29.30 -7.59
CA PRO A 700 -15.68 30.40 -7.85
C PRO A 700 -16.23 30.35 -9.28
N ASP A 701 -17.49 30.76 -9.48
CA ASP A 701 -18.16 30.71 -10.80
C ASP A 701 -17.36 31.40 -11.92
N GLU A 702 -16.63 32.45 -11.57
CA GLU A 702 -15.78 33.23 -12.47
C GLU A 702 -14.55 32.43 -12.94
N VAL A 703 -13.90 31.70 -12.04
CA VAL A 703 -12.76 30.80 -12.34
C VAL A 703 -13.21 29.59 -13.14
N LEU A 704 -14.35 29.00 -12.76
CA LEU A 704 -14.94 27.88 -13.50
C LEU A 704 -15.32 28.27 -14.93
N SER A 705 -15.81 29.50 -15.12
CA SER A 705 -16.13 30.04 -16.45
C SER A 705 -14.88 30.23 -17.30
N LEU A 706 -13.77 30.72 -16.70
CA LEU A 706 -12.47 30.81 -17.37
C LEU A 706 -11.98 29.43 -17.81
N PHE A 707 -11.95 28.43 -16.93
CA PHE A 707 -11.47 27.09 -17.28
C PHE A 707 -12.31 26.39 -18.35
N ARG A 708 -13.63 26.62 -18.36
CA ARG A 708 -14.49 26.11 -19.45
C ARG A 708 -14.18 26.76 -20.79
N ARG A 709 -13.94 28.08 -20.83
CA ARG A 709 -13.52 28.76 -22.06
C ARG A 709 -12.18 28.26 -22.57
N LEU A 710 -11.21 28.04 -21.67
CA LEU A 710 -9.92 27.44 -22.02
C LEU A 710 -10.10 26.01 -22.57
N LEU A 711 -10.94 25.19 -21.92
CA LEU A 711 -11.23 23.84 -22.40
C LEU A 711 -11.89 23.85 -23.80
N GLU A 712 -12.81 24.79 -24.04
CA GLU A 712 -13.49 24.96 -25.34
C GLU A 712 -12.57 25.50 -26.44
N LEU A 713 -11.60 26.35 -26.09
CA LEU A 713 -10.57 26.85 -27.02
C LEU A 713 -9.72 25.70 -27.59
N GLY A 714 -9.45 24.67 -26.78
CA GLY A 714 -8.71 23.49 -27.23
C GLY A 714 -9.50 22.53 -28.14
N ASP A 715 -10.83 22.67 -28.19
CA ASP A 715 -11.72 21.85 -29.04
C ASP A 715 -12.03 22.52 -30.39
N ALA A 716 -11.57 23.75 -30.63
CA ALA A 716 -11.80 24.44 -31.89
C ALA A 716 -10.91 23.85 -32.99
N PRO A 717 -11.45 23.41 -34.14
CA PRO A 717 -10.62 23.01 -35.27
C PRO A 717 -9.80 24.22 -35.73
N GLU A 718 -8.49 24.01 -35.93
CA GLU A 718 -7.55 25.01 -36.42
C GLU A 718 -8.18 25.84 -37.56
N ARG A 719 -8.15 27.17 -37.42
CA ARG A 719 -8.61 28.10 -38.46
C ARG A 719 -7.49 28.46 -39.43
#